data_AF-A0A8D1WY13-F1
#
_entry.id   AF-A0A8D1WY13-F1
#
_cell.length_a   1.000
_cell.length_b   1.000
_cell.length_c   1.000
_cell.angle_alpha   90.00
_cell.angle_beta   90.00
_cell.angle_gamma   90.00
#
_symmetry.space_group_name_H-M   'P 1'
#
loop_
_entity.id
_entity.type
_entity.pdbx_description
1 polymer ?
#
loop_
_entity_poly.entity_id
_entity_poly.type
_entity_poly.pdbx_seq_one_letter_code
_entity_poly.pdbx_strand_id
1 'polypeptide(L)'
;IWNSACIPKSDSIHHMSHSQARPELPPLPASANEEPSELYQTVMSHSFYPPLMQRTSWTLAAPFKGQHHHCGPSDSIANNYSLMARDLKLKDLQKVYQPVTISVPREKIAQRLPSANKSSLEPNKKKMKLSPKDKDDLTGTRSACNTSTSPPMKKEVVTSSALPGSRPMSPEEQMDVMLQQEMEIESKETKPSESDLERYYYYLTNGIQKDMIAPEENEVMVRISKLISNTLLTNPLLEPLMLVLVKEKEKDYYSSLMKSIVDYILMDPMERKRLFIESIPHLFPQRVIRAPVPWHSVYRNAKKWNEEHLHTVNPMILSLKELWFAEFRDLRFVRTAELLAGKLPLQPHEYQDVIRKHCMEARQTLLNKWIPTCAQLFVSRKEHWVHFAPKSDYDSSRNIEEYFASVASFMSLQLRELVIKSLEDLVSFFMIHKDGNDFKEPYQEMEFFIPQIIMIKLEVSEPIIVFNPSFDDCWELIHNSFLEIIQNAKGIPKVESILFPELRGYHLILGSVNSDEKLVSDLVDQTFKVFQKNQVGPSKYLNVYKKYDDLLDNTAEQNVTAFLKEHHEIEDFVMRINSIKKRRLEIASMHITVPLAMFCLDTMTLNYDLCERAQNLKDRLIQFQVDVNRDTNTRYCMQRNDTLTGRLNFFCLWVCLFVFYFGGLHLQHMDVPRLGVELGM
;
A
#
# COMPACT_ATOMS: atom_id res chain seq x y z
N ILE A 1 -13.85 -51.00 14.63
CA ILE A 1 -13.79 -52.46 14.88
C ILE A 1 -14.49 -52.69 16.19
N TRP A 2 -15.62 -53.40 16.14
CA TRP A 2 -16.44 -53.77 17.28
C TRP A 2 -15.62 -54.48 18.36
N ASN A 3 -15.95 -54.24 19.63
CA ASN A 3 -16.08 -55.33 20.60
C ASN A 3 -16.93 -54.88 21.80
N SER A 4 -18.15 -55.40 21.80
CA SER A 4 -19.00 -55.56 22.98
C SER A 4 -18.41 -56.67 23.86
N ALA A 5 -18.37 -56.45 25.18
CA ALA A 5 -18.20 -57.52 26.15
C ALA A 5 -19.16 -57.32 27.34
N CYS A 6 -20.15 -58.21 27.36
CA CYS A 6 -21.05 -58.69 28.41
C CYS A 6 -21.16 -57.99 29.78
N ILE A 7 -22.40 -57.61 30.08
CA ILE A 7 -22.98 -57.38 31.42
C ILE A 7 -23.27 -58.74 32.09
N PRO A 8 -22.97 -58.94 33.38
CA PRO A 8 -23.74 -59.82 34.25
C PRO A 8 -24.81 -59.03 35.02
N LYS A 9 -26.07 -59.45 34.91
CA LYS A 9 -27.21 -58.99 35.72
C LYS A 9 -27.31 -59.85 36.99
N SER A 10 -27.06 -59.24 38.14
CA SER A 10 -27.52 -59.56 39.52
C SER A 10 -26.61 -58.75 40.45
N ASP A 11 -27.00 -57.88 41.38
CA ASP A 11 -28.25 -57.56 42.05
C ASP A 11 -28.11 -56.17 42.69
N SER A 12 -29.24 -55.56 43.07
CA SER A 12 -29.38 -54.38 43.95
C SER A 12 -29.22 -52.99 43.34
N ILE A 13 -30.34 -52.26 43.29
CA ILE A 13 -30.54 -50.87 42.84
C ILE A 13 -30.01 -49.84 43.87
N HIS A 14 -29.22 -50.27 44.86
CA HIS A 14 -28.71 -49.40 45.92
C HIS A 14 -27.21 -49.54 46.10
N HIS A 15 -26.43 -49.20 45.08
CA HIS A 15 -25.02 -48.85 45.27
C HIS A 15 -24.47 -48.38 43.92
N MET A 16 -24.18 -47.09 43.76
CA MET A 16 -23.03 -46.62 42.96
C MET A 16 -22.80 -45.11 43.18
N SER A 17 -21.51 -44.78 43.38
CA SER A 17 -20.87 -43.45 43.34
C SER A 17 -21.08 -42.47 44.50
N HIS A 18 -20.55 -42.80 45.68
CA HIS A 18 -20.18 -41.80 46.69
C HIS A 18 -18.68 -41.87 46.99
N SER A 19 -17.96 -40.76 46.78
CA SER A 19 -16.57 -40.62 47.18
C SER A 19 -16.51 -40.52 48.71
N GLN A 20 -15.86 -41.52 49.34
CA GLN A 20 -15.78 -41.77 50.79
C GLN A 20 -15.09 -40.68 51.66
N ALA A 21 -15.01 -39.42 51.19
CA ALA A 21 -14.36 -38.33 51.92
C ALA A 21 -15.26 -37.09 52.15
N ARG A 22 -16.58 -37.21 51.93
CA ARG A 22 -17.53 -36.11 52.12
C ARG A 22 -18.35 -36.33 53.39
N PRO A 23 -18.43 -35.35 54.31
CA PRO A 23 -19.41 -35.40 55.38
C PRO A 23 -20.79 -35.16 54.76
N GLU A 24 -21.55 -36.23 54.55
CA GLU A 24 -22.94 -36.16 54.10
C GLU A 24 -23.84 -35.89 55.31
N LEU A 25 -24.62 -34.81 55.23
CA LEU A 25 -25.72 -34.57 56.16
C LEU A 25 -26.81 -35.64 55.89
N PRO A 26 -27.51 -36.13 56.92
CA PRO A 26 -28.57 -37.10 56.73
C PRO A 26 -29.64 -36.55 55.77
N PRO A 27 -30.15 -37.38 54.83
CA PRO A 27 -31.19 -36.95 53.90
C PRO A 27 -32.46 -36.58 54.69
N LEU A 28 -33.10 -35.48 54.28
CA LEU A 28 -34.39 -35.09 54.85
C LEU A 28 -35.42 -36.20 54.61
N PRO A 29 -36.30 -36.48 55.58
CA PRO A 29 -37.32 -37.52 55.43
C PRO A 29 -38.24 -37.23 54.24
N ALA A 30 -38.51 -38.25 53.41
CA ALA A 30 -39.32 -38.16 52.19
C ALA A 30 -40.80 -37.72 52.41
N SER A 31 -41.22 -37.51 53.66
CA SER A 31 -42.55 -37.00 54.02
C SER A 31 -42.66 -35.47 54.06
N ALA A 32 -41.57 -34.73 53.83
CA ALA A 32 -41.59 -33.27 53.78
C ALA A 32 -41.48 -32.79 52.31
N ASN A 33 -42.62 -32.46 51.71
CA ASN A 33 -42.68 -31.63 50.49
C ASN A 33 -42.43 -30.13 50.81
N GLU A 34 -41.72 -29.83 51.89
CA GLU A 34 -41.40 -28.47 52.33
C GLU A 34 -39.97 -28.12 51.93
N GLU A 35 -39.78 -26.90 51.41
CA GLU A 35 -38.45 -26.38 51.09
C GLU A 35 -37.55 -26.44 52.33
N PRO A 36 -36.30 -26.93 52.21
CA PRO A 36 -35.38 -27.03 53.33
C PRO A 36 -35.16 -25.68 54.01
N SER A 37 -35.10 -25.66 55.35
CA SER A 37 -34.86 -24.41 56.10
C SER A 37 -33.57 -23.72 55.66
N GLU A 38 -33.52 -22.38 55.72
CA GLU A 38 -32.33 -21.59 55.33
C GLU A 38 -31.04 -22.05 56.05
N LEU A 39 -31.18 -22.49 57.30
CA LEU A 39 -30.07 -23.07 58.07
C LEU A 39 -29.62 -24.41 57.48
N TYR A 40 -30.54 -25.32 57.14
CA TYR A 40 -30.20 -26.59 56.50
C TYR A 40 -29.55 -26.36 55.13
N GLN A 41 -30.07 -25.43 54.32
CA GLN A 41 -29.47 -25.04 53.05
C GLN A 41 -28.06 -24.44 53.22
N THR A 42 -27.85 -23.65 54.27
CA THR A 42 -26.54 -23.08 54.61
C THR A 42 -25.53 -24.14 55.07
N VAL A 43 -25.95 -25.09 55.91
CA VAL A 43 -25.07 -26.17 56.36
C VAL A 43 -24.75 -27.12 55.20
N MET A 44 -25.72 -27.40 54.34
CA MET A 44 -25.54 -28.20 53.13
C MET A 44 -24.59 -27.52 52.13
N SER A 45 -24.73 -26.22 51.90
CA SER A 45 -23.80 -25.49 51.01
C SER A 45 -22.39 -25.45 51.59
N HIS A 46 -22.24 -25.28 52.91
CA HIS A 46 -20.93 -25.34 53.58
C HIS A 46 -20.32 -26.75 53.61
N SER A 47 -21.10 -27.83 53.52
CA SER A 47 -20.55 -29.19 53.38
C SER A 47 -20.00 -29.44 51.97
N PHE A 48 -20.60 -28.85 50.93
CA PHE A 48 -20.09 -28.94 49.56
C PHE A 48 -18.91 -27.97 49.30
N TYR A 49 -19.03 -26.73 49.79
CA TYR A 49 -18.02 -25.67 49.69
C TYR A 49 -17.76 -25.04 51.07
N PRO A 50 -16.79 -25.56 51.84
CA PRO A 50 -16.45 -25.00 53.14
C PRO A 50 -16.08 -23.51 53.05
N PRO A 51 -16.50 -22.68 54.03
CA PRO A 51 -16.27 -21.24 53.95
C PRO A 51 -14.78 -20.90 53.91
N LEU A 52 -14.43 -19.95 53.04
CA LEU A 52 -13.06 -19.42 52.92
C LEU A 52 -12.82 -18.32 53.96
N MET A 53 -13.81 -17.46 54.17
CA MET A 53 -13.74 -16.27 55.03
C MET A 53 -14.68 -16.38 56.23
N GLN A 54 -14.37 -15.66 57.29
CA GLN A 54 -15.27 -15.52 58.44
C GLN A 54 -16.42 -14.56 58.10
N ARG A 55 -17.67 -14.95 58.39
CA ARG A 55 -18.85 -14.09 58.15
C ARG A 55 -18.88 -12.85 59.06
N THR A 56 -18.34 -12.98 60.28
CA THR A 56 -18.29 -11.90 61.28
C THR A 56 -16.89 -11.82 61.86
N SER A 57 -16.12 -10.81 61.47
CA SER A 57 -14.76 -10.57 61.95
C SER A 57 -14.52 -9.08 62.24
N TRP A 58 -13.55 -8.80 63.12
CA TRP A 58 -13.13 -7.42 63.44
C TRP A 58 -12.25 -6.81 62.34
N THR A 59 -11.61 -7.65 61.53
CA THR A 59 -10.77 -7.24 60.40
C THR A 59 -11.41 -7.68 59.09
N LEU A 60 -11.21 -6.88 58.04
CA LEU A 60 -11.57 -7.25 56.68
C LEU A 60 -10.74 -8.47 56.23
N ALA A 61 -11.30 -9.22 55.29
CA ALA A 61 -10.71 -10.39 54.68
C ALA A 61 -10.13 -11.42 55.68
N ALA A 62 -10.80 -11.67 56.82
CA ALA A 62 -10.35 -12.64 57.82
C ALA A 62 -10.57 -14.10 57.36
N PRO A 63 -9.52 -14.92 57.18
CA PRO A 63 -9.68 -16.31 56.74
C PRO A 63 -10.33 -17.20 57.81
N PHE A 64 -11.13 -18.18 57.37
CA PHE A 64 -11.78 -19.14 58.26
C PHE A 64 -10.76 -20.01 59.03
N LYS A 65 -9.61 -20.31 58.42
CA LYS A 65 -8.53 -21.13 59.02
C LYS A 65 -8.07 -20.66 60.41
N GLY A 66 -8.18 -19.36 60.70
CA GLY A 66 -7.82 -18.78 62.00
C GLY A 66 -8.70 -19.28 63.16
N GLN A 67 -9.97 -19.60 62.89
CA GLN A 67 -10.89 -20.16 63.90
C GLN A 67 -10.50 -21.59 64.29
N HIS A 68 -10.09 -22.39 63.31
CA HIS A 68 -9.64 -23.77 63.55
C HIS A 68 -8.39 -23.85 64.44
N HIS A 69 -7.50 -22.87 64.34
CA HIS A 69 -6.26 -22.82 65.12
C HIS A 69 -6.39 -22.05 66.44
N HIS A 70 -7.59 -21.55 66.77
CA HIS A 70 -7.85 -20.68 67.93
C HIS A 70 -6.88 -19.48 68.02
N CYS A 71 -6.44 -18.96 66.88
CA CYS A 71 -5.53 -17.82 66.83
C CYS A 71 -6.32 -16.52 67.03
N GLY A 72 -5.90 -15.68 67.98
CA GLY A 72 -6.43 -14.32 68.10
C GLY A 72 -6.03 -13.46 66.90
N PRO A 73 -6.74 -12.33 66.64
CA PRO A 73 -6.41 -11.43 65.52
C PRO A 73 -4.93 -11.02 65.50
N SER A 74 -4.36 -10.69 66.68
CA SER A 74 -2.95 -10.29 66.82
C SER A 74 -1.95 -11.41 66.52
N ASP A 75 -2.27 -12.66 66.85
CA ASP A 75 -1.39 -13.82 66.57
C ASP A 75 -1.41 -14.20 65.08
N SER A 76 -2.45 -13.79 64.34
CA SER A 76 -2.60 -14.09 62.91
C SER A 76 -1.92 -13.08 61.98
N ILE A 77 -1.46 -11.93 62.49
CA ILE A 77 -0.93 -10.84 61.66
C ILE A 77 0.29 -11.30 60.83
N ALA A 78 1.24 -11.99 61.46
CA ALA A 78 2.45 -12.43 60.78
C ALA A 78 2.15 -13.45 59.67
N ASN A 79 1.13 -14.29 59.88
CA ASN A 79 0.61 -15.24 58.90
C ASN A 79 -0.07 -14.58 57.69
N ASN A 80 -0.37 -13.28 57.72
CA ASN A 80 -0.86 -12.56 56.54
C ASN A 80 0.30 -12.03 55.66
N TYR A 81 1.52 -11.96 56.20
CA TYR A 81 2.72 -11.53 55.47
C TYR A 81 3.57 -12.70 54.98
N SER A 82 3.60 -13.81 55.73
CA SER A 82 4.31 -15.03 55.33
C SER A 82 3.71 -16.27 55.99
N LEU A 83 3.48 -17.33 55.21
CA LEU A 83 3.03 -18.61 55.74
C LEU A 83 4.06 -19.27 56.67
N MET A 84 5.34 -18.93 56.53
CA MET A 84 6.39 -19.41 57.44
C MET A 84 6.22 -18.87 58.86
N ALA A 85 5.45 -17.79 59.02
CA ALA A 85 5.18 -17.15 60.30
C ALA A 85 3.86 -17.62 60.96
N ARG A 86 3.21 -18.66 60.42
CA ARG A 86 1.90 -19.14 60.92
C ARG A 86 1.91 -19.60 62.38
N ASP A 87 3.06 -20.08 62.86
CA ASP A 87 3.23 -20.62 64.21
C ASP A 87 3.75 -19.56 65.21
N LEU A 88 4.02 -18.33 64.75
CA LEU A 88 4.48 -17.23 65.61
C LEU A 88 3.30 -16.65 66.38
N LYS A 89 3.32 -16.74 67.72
CA LYS A 89 2.35 -16.08 68.60
C LYS A 89 2.96 -14.83 69.22
N LEU A 90 2.12 -13.84 69.54
CA LEU A 90 2.56 -12.57 70.13
C LEU A 90 3.33 -12.78 71.45
N LYS A 91 2.96 -13.81 72.21
CA LYS A 91 3.65 -14.20 73.46
C LYS A 91 5.07 -14.74 73.24
N ASP A 92 5.35 -15.26 72.05
CA ASP A 92 6.63 -15.90 71.68
C ASP A 92 7.60 -14.89 71.05
N LEU A 93 7.13 -13.66 70.78
CA LEU A 93 7.96 -12.55 70.29
C LEU A 93 8.70 -11.88 71.44
N GLN A 94 9.99 -11.61 71.25
CA GLN A 94 10.77 -10.80 72.19
C GLN A 94 10.15 -9.40 72.31
N LYS A 95 9.75 -9.02 73.53
CA LYS A 95 9.29 -7.66 73.83
C LYS A 95 10.48 -6.72 73.77
N VAL A 96 10.73 -6.13 72.59
CA VAL A 96 11.66 -5.01 72.47
C VAL A 96 10.95 -3.77 73.01
N TYR A 97 11.32 -3.34 74.21
CA TYR A 97 10.86 -2.07 74.76
C TYR A 97 11.56 -0.94 73.99
N GLN A 98 10.97 -0.51 72.87
CA GLN A 98 11.32 0.79 72.30
C GLN A 98 10.49 1.87 73.02
N PRO A 99 11.11 2.91 73.60
CA PRO A 99 10.36 4.03 74.14
C PRO A 99 9.69 4.77 72.98
N VAL A 100 8.41 4.48 72.75
CA VAL A 100 7.60 5.27 71.84
C VAL A 100 7.26 6.57 72.56
N THR A 101 7.99 7.63 72.28
CA THR A 101 7.60 9.00 72.60
C THR A 101 6.38 9.33 71.74
N ILE A 102 5.18 9.05 72.26
CA ILE A 102 3.94 9.57 71.68
C ILE A 102 3.95 11.07 71.97
N SER A 103 4.41 11.86 71.00
CA SER A 103 4.21 13.31 70.99
C SER A 103 2.74 13.60 70.73
N VAL A 104 1.93 13.62 71.80
CA VAL A 104 0.59 14.19 71.75
C VAL A 104 0.74 15.69 71.46
N PRO A 105 0.19 16.23 70.36
CA PRO A 105 0.11 17.69 70.19
C PRO A 105 -0.80 18.25 71.27
N ARG A 106 -0.23 19.02 72.20
CA ARG A 106 -0.97 19.73 73.25
C ARG A 106 -1.59 20.98 72.62
N GLU A 107 -2.79 20.86 72.04
CA GLU A 107 -3.60 22.04 71.73
C GLU A 107 -4.09 22.67 73.04
N LYS A 108 -3.69 23.91 73.29
CA LYS A 108 -4.26 24.75 74.35
C LYS A 108 -5.65 25.19 73.91
N ILE A 109 -6.69 24.61 74.50
CA ILE A 109 -8.04 25.19 74.45
C ILE A 109 -8.31 25.88 75.78
N ALA A 110 -8.50 27.21 75.70
CA ALA A 110 -9.06 28.01 76.76
C ALA A 110 -10.55 27.67 76.94
N GLN A 111 -11.00 27.68 78.19
CA GLN A 111 -12.31 27.28 78.68
C GLN A 111 -13.47 28.11 78.08
N ARG A 112 -14.53 27.44 77.61
CA ARG A 112 -15.94 27.80 77.94
C ARG A 112 -16.88 26.61 77.75
N LEU A 113 -17.70 26.36 78.77
CA LEU A 113 -18.70 25.28 78.92
C LEU A 113 -20.03 25.62 78.16
N PRO A 114 -21.08 24.76 78.13
CA PRO A 114 -21.50 23.98 76.95
C PRO A 114 -22.98 24.23 76.52
N SER A 115 -23.43 23.60 75.43
CA SER A 115 -24.84 23.18 75.29
C SER A 115 -24.96 22.00 74.33
N ALA A 116 -25.72 20.99 74.78
CA ALA A 116 -26.03 19.77 74.06
C ALA A 116 -27.11 19.99 72.99
N ASN A 117 -27.05 19.21 71.89
CA ASN A 117 -28.20 18.45 71.38
C ASN A 117 -27.80 17.43 70.28
N LYS A 118 -28.24 16.19 70.51
CA LYS A 118 -28.42 14.95 69.72
C LYS A 118 -28.21 15.01 68.18
N SER A 119 -27.48 14.04 67.61
CA SER A 119 -28.02 12.81 66.96
C SER A 119 -27.02 12.06 66.04
N SER A 120 -27.25 10.75 65.89
CA SER A 120 -26.74 9.74 64.93
C SER A 120 -25.29 9.21 65.05
N LEU A 121 -25.23 7.89 65.26
CA LEU A 121 -24.05 7.02 65.34
C LEU A 121 -23.58 6.62 63.93
N GLU A 122 -22.40 7.07 63.52
CA GLU A 122 -21.57 6.42 62.51
C GLU A 122 -20.26 5.94 63.17
N PRO A 123 -19.72 4.76 62.85
CA PRO A 123 -18.44 4.32 63.38
C PRO A 123 -17.29 5.07 62.70
N ASN A 124 -16.59 5.88 63.51
CA ASN A 124 -15.42 6.68 63.15
C ASN A 124 -14.29 5.86 62.48
N LYS A 125 -14.02 6.14 61.20
CA LYS A 125 -12.79 5.73 60.50
C LYS A 125 -11.62 6.63 60.94
N LYS A 126 -10.81 6.20 61.91
CA LYS A 126 -9.49 6.81 62.17
C LYS A 126 -8.48 6.31 61.13
N LYS A 127 -8.31 7.07 60.04
CA LYS A 127 -7.19 6.91 59.10
C LYS A 127 -5.90 7.45 59.74
N MET A 128 -4.88 6.61 59.88
CA MET A 128 -3.52 7.03 60.18
C MET A 128 -2.89 7.56 58.88
N LYS A 129 -2.66 8.87 58.79
CA LYS A 129 -1.98 9.51 57.65
C LYS A 129 -0.47 9.24 57.75
N LEU A 130 0.08 8.51 56.79
CA LEU A 130 1.49 8.57 56.44
C LEU A 130 1.60 9.38 55.15
N SER A 131 2.14 10.59 55.24
CA SER A 131 2.43 11.44 54.08
C SER A 131 3.73 10.99 53.41
N PRO A 132 3.78 10.78 52.08
CA PRO A 132 5.04 10.74 51.35
C PRO A 132 5.56 12.17 51.17
N LYS A 133 6.83 12.40 51.51
CA LYS A 133 7.55 13.62 51.16
C LYS A 133 8.16 13.43 49.77
N ASP A 134 7.62 14.12 48.78
CA ASP A 134 8.30 14.37 47.51
C ASP A 134 9.50 15.31 47.75
N LYS A 135 10.67 14.94 47.22
CA LYS A 135 11.72 15.89 46.82
C LYS A 135 12.56 15.30 45.69
N ASP A 136 12.46 15.95 44.55
CA ASP A 136 13.42 15.94 43.45
C ASP A 136 14.78 16.56 43.85
N ASP A 137 15.76 16.29 42.99
CA ASP A 137 17.08 16.92 42.79
C ASP A 137 18.34 16.32 43.45
N LEU A 138 19.07 15.57 42.62
CA LEU A 138 20.43 15.78 42.10
C LEU A 138 21.55 16.30 43.04
N THR A 139 22.73 15.67 42.83
CA THR A 139 24.12 16.10 43.18
C THR A 139 24.72 15.49 44.45
N GLY A 140 25.34 14.30 44.32
CA GLY A 140 26.12 13.66 45.38
C GLY A 140 27.59 14.06 45.35
N THR A 141 27.95 15.08 46.12
CA THR A 141 29.34 15.35 46.53
C THR A 141 29.67 14.51 47.76
N ARG A 142 30.81 13.79 47.69
CA ARG A 142 31.39 12.98 48.76
C ARG A 142 31.60 13.80 50.04
N SER A 143 31.24 13.24 51.20
CA SER A 143 31.78 13.68 52.48
C SER A 143 32.07 12.49 53.39
N ALA A 144 33.30 12.50 53.91
CA ALA A 144 33.91 11.47 54.72
C ALA A 144 33.34 11.45 56.15
N CYS A 145 33.23 10.27 56.75
CA CYS A 145 32.99 10.14 58.18
C CYS A 145 34.26 9.62 58.86
N ASN A 146 34.68 10.36 59.88
CA ASN A 146 35.89 10.19 60.65
C ASN A 146 35.87 8.92 61.51
N THR A 147 37.07 8.35 61.62
CA THR A 147 37.49 7.25 62.50
C THR A 147 37.40 7.64 63.98
N SER A 148 36.86 6.77 64.83
CA SER A 148 37.39 6.56 66.19
C SER A 148 37.04 5.16 66.71
N THR A 149 37.95 4.62 67.51
CA THR A 149 38.33 3.22 67.62
C THR A 149 37.80 2.57 68.90
N SER A 150 37.43 1.27 68.85
CA SER A 150 37.48 0.36 70.01
C SER A 150 37.78 -1.09 69.57
N PRO A 151 38.39 -1.95 70.42
CA PRO A 151 39.20 -3.11 70.02
C PRO A 151 38.43 -4.44 69.95
N PRO A 152 39.05 -5.54 69.46
CA PRO A 152 38.35 -6.57 68.69
C PRO A 152 37.90 -7.77 69.55
N MET A 153 36.70 -8.27 69.30
CA MET A 153 36.33 -9.64 69.62
C MET A 153 35.75 -10.34 68.38
N LYS A 154 36.38 -11.47 68.07
CA LYS A 154 36.21 -12.41 66.97
C LYS A 154 34.76 -12.51 66.47
N LYS A 155 34.50 -11.97 65.28
CA LYS A 155 33.40 -12.40 64.43
C LYS A 155 33.98 -13.27 63.33
N GLU A 156 33.51 -14.50 63.27
CA GLU A 156 33.67 -15.36 62.11
C GLU A 156 33.29 -14.58 60.86
N VAL A 157 34.25 -14.50 59.94
CA VAL A 157 34.07 -13.92 58.62
C VAL A 157 33.17 -14.88 57.85
N VAL A 158 31.86 -14.65 57.90
CA VAL A 158 31.01 -15.01 56.76
C VAL A 158 31.30 -13.94 55.72
N THR A 159 32.31 -14.23 54.89
CA THR A 159 32.54 -13.54 53.63
C THR A 159 31.22 -13.56 52.86
N SER A 160 30.50 -12.45 52.81
CA SER A 160 29.52 -12.23 51.77
C SER A 160 30.29 -12.15 50.46
N SER A 161 30.61 -13.30 49.86
CA SER A 161 31.11 -13.35 48.50
C SER A 161 30.06 -12.66 47.65
N ALA A 162 30.40 -11.52 47.04
CA ALA A 162 29.62 -10.97 45.96
C ALA A 162 29.43 -12.12 44.96
N LEU A 163 28.18 -12.55 44.76
CA LEU A 163 27.85 -13.55 43.75
C LEU A 163 28.49 -13.09 42.43
N PRO A 164 29.27 -13.93 41.73
CA PRO A 164 29.87 -13.53 40.47
C PRO A 164 28.77 -13.05 39.53
N GLY A 165 28.97 -11.87 38.93
CA GLY A 165 28.03 -11.35 37.93
C GLY A 165 27.80 -12.40 36.86
N SER A 166 26.54 -12.71 36.55
CA SER A 166 26.18 -13.71 35.55
C SER A 166 26.83 -13.37 34.21
N ARG A 167 27.42 -14.37 33.55
CA ARG A 167 27.94 -14.21 32.17
C ARG A 167 26.81 -13.72 31.25
N PRO A 168 27.11 -12.93 30.19
CA PRO A 168 26.12 -12.64 29.18
C PRO A 168 25.55 -13.93 28.58
N MET A 169 24.23 -13.98 28.42
CA MET A 169 23.52 -15.12 27.81
C MET A 169 22.66 -14.62 26.66
N SER A 170 22.66 -15.35 25.54
CA SER A 170 21.80 -15.02 24.40
C SER A 170 20.32 -15.16 24.80
N PRO A 171 19.39 -14.50 24.08
CA PRO A 171 17.97 -14.70 24.30
C PRO A 171 17.57 -16.18 24.27
N GLU A 172 18.14 -16.96 23.35
CA GLU A 172 17.89 -18.40 23.20
C GLU A 172 18.41 -19.18 24.41
N GLU A 173 19.64 -18.94 24.86
CA GLU A 173 20.18 -19.57 26.08
C GLU A 173 19.32 -19.26 27.31
N GLN A 174 18.82 -18.03 27.43
CA GLN A 174 17.94 -17.64 28.54
C GLN A 174 16.59 -18.34 28.45
N MET A 175 16.05 -18.53 27.25
CA MET A 175 14.81 -19.27 27.02
C MET A 175 14.97 -20.73 27.38
N ASP A 176 16.07 -21.37 27.01
CA ASP A 176 16.35 -22.76 27.36
C ASP A 176 16.43 -22.95 28.88
N VAL A 177 17.08 -22.01 29.59
CA VAL A 177 17.12 -22.03 31.06
C VAL A 177 15.73 -21.86 31.68
N MET A 178 14.91 -20.95 31.14
CA MET A 178 13.54 -20.75 31.63
C MET A 178 12.66 -21.99 31.38
N LEU A 179 12.77 -22.60 30.20
CA LEU A 179 12.05 -23.83 29.86
C LEU A 179 12.48 -25.00 30.75
N GLN A 180 13.78 -25.13 31.02
CA GLN A 180 14.29 -26.15 31.94
C GLN A 180 13.72 -25.98 33.36
N GLN A 181 13.65 -24.74 33.86
CA GLN A 181 13.03 -24.45 35.16
C GLN A 181 11.53 -24.77 35.17
N GLU A 182 10.82 -24.45 34.09
CA GLU A 182 9.40 -24.78 33.93
C GLU A 182 9.18 -26.30 33.95
N MET A 183 9.98 -27.06 33.20
CA MET A 183 9.92 -28.54 33.20
C MET A 183 10.20 -29.13 34.59
N GLU A 184 11.14 -28.56 35.34
CA GLU A 184 11.42 -28.97 36.72
C GLU A 184 10.24 -28.70 37.67
N ILE A 185 9.53 -27.59 37.49
CA ILE A 185 8.33 -27.26 38.26
C ILE A 185 7.18 -28.21 37.88
N GLU A 186 6.93 -28.40 36.59
CA GLU A 186 5.91 -29.34 36.10
C GLU A 186 6.16 -30.78 36.55
N SER A 187 7.41 -31.19 36.73
CA SER A 187 7.75 -32.53 37.23
C SER A 187 7.40 -32.74 38.71
N LYS A 188 7.29 -31.67 39.51
CA LYS A 188 7.06 -31.73 40.96
C LYS A 188 5.61 -31.50 41.36
N GLU A 189 4.82 -30.83 40.52
CA GLU A 189 3.45 -30.42 40.83
C GLU A 189 2.45 -31.12 39.90
N THR A 190 1.35 -31.63 40.48
CA THR A 190 0.27 -32.27 39.70
C THR A 190 -0.59 -31.21 39.01
N LYS A 191 -1.09 -31.51 37.81
CA LYS A 191 -2.04 -30.62 37.11
C LYS A 191 -3.41 -30.64 37.80
N PRO A 192 -4.13 -29.51 37.89
CA PRO A 192 -5.45 -29.46 38.51
C PRO A 192 -6.46 -30.30 37.73
N SER A 193 -7.31 -31.04 38.45
CA SER A 193 -8.45 -31.75 37.88
C SER A 193 -9.58 -30.79 37.53
N GLU A 194 -10.58 -31.24 36.76
CA GLU A 194 -11.78 -30.44 36.45
C GLU A 194 -12.51 -29.99 37.74
N SER A 195 -12.57 -30.87 38.75
CA SER A 195 -13.14 -30.56 40.06
C SER A 195 -12.32 -29.52 40.84
N ASP A 196 -10.99 -29.53 40.71
CA ASP A 196 -10.13 -28.52 41.36
C ASP A 196 -10.36 -27.15 40.74
N LEU A 197 -10.47 -27.09 39.40
CA LEU A 197 -10.76 -25.86 38.67
C LEU A 197 -12.12 -25.29 39.05
N GLU A 198 -13.16 -26.13 39.07
CA GLU A 198 -14.52 -25.71 39.44
C GLU A 198 -14.55 -25.11 40.85
N ARG A 199 -13.92 -25.78 41.83
CA ARG A 199 -13.84 -25.29 43.22
C ARG A 199 -13.02 -24.02 43.34
N TYR A 200 -11.88 -23.95 42.64
CA TYR A 200 -11.05 -22.75 42.60
C TYR A 200 -11.84 -21.55 42.07
N TYR A 201 -12.52 -21.69 40.93
CA TYR A 201 -13.37 -20.63 40.37
C TYR A 201 -14.55 -20.28 41.27
N TYR A 202 -15.14 -21.26 41.94
CA TYR A 202 -16.18 -21.00 42.94
C TYR A 202 -15.67 -20.08 44.05
N TYR A 203 -14.49 -20.33 44.63
CA TYR A 203 -13.96 -19.47 45.69
C TYR A 203 -13.53 -18.09 45.20
N LEU A 204 -13.08 -17.97 43.95
CA LEU A 204 -12.80 -16.67 43.33
C LEU A 204 -14.06 -15.81 43.15
N THR A 205 -15.19 -16.42 42.81
CA THR A 205 -16.42 -15.71 42.45
C THR A 205 -17.39 -15.54 43.62
N ASN A 206 -17.50 -16.55 44.48
CA ASN A 206 -18.48 -16.62 45.57
C ASN A 206 -17.85 -16.75 46.96
N GLY A 207 -16.54 -17.03 47.05
CA GLY A 207 -15.85 -17.29 48.33
C GLY A 207 -15.56 -16.04 49.16
N ILE A 208 -15.52 -14.86 48.53
CA ILE A 208 -15.21 -13.59 49.16
C ILE A 208 -16.23 -12.53 48.70
N GLN A 209 -16.91 -11.89 49.65
CA GLN A 209 -17.86 -10.81 49.34
C GLN A 209 -17.11 -9.47 49.16
N LYS A 210 -17.65 -8.57 48.33
CA LYS A 210 -17.01 -7.29 47.98
C LYS A 210 -16.78 -6.39 49.21
N ASP A 211 -17.68 -6.42 50.18
CA ASP A 211 -17.62 -5.67 51.44
C ASP A 211 -16.55 -6.21 52.41
N MET A 212 -16.11 -7.46 52.26
CA MET A 212 -15.01 -8.05 53.01
C MET A 212 -13.63 -7.56 52.54
N ILE A 213 -13.56 -6.85 51.42
CA ILE A 213 -12.32 -6.39 50.79
C ILE A 213 -12.15 -4.89 51.03
N ALA A 214 -10.91 -4.44 51.17
CA ALA A 214 -10.62 -3.01 51.25
C ALA A 214 -11.13 -2.30 49.97
N PRO A 215 -11.95 -1.25 50.08
CA PRO A 215 -12.37 -0.49 48.91
C PRO A 215 -11.19 0.27 48.32
N GLU A 216 -11.24 0.48 47.01
CA GLU A 216 -10.22 1.26 46.31
C GLU A 216 -10.13 2.71 46.86
N GLU A 217 -8.90 3.23 46.92
CA GLU A 217 -8.68 4.64 47.25
C GLU A 217 -9.14 5.57 46.12
N ASN A 218 -10.01 6.53 46.44
CA ASN A 218 -10.54 7.51 45.47
C ASN A 218 -9.47 8.29 44.69
N GLU A 219 -8.25 8.41 45.21
CA GLU A 219 -7.14 9.13 44.58
C GLU A 219 -6.50 8.37 43.40
N VAL A 220 -6.71 7.05 43.30
CA VAL A 220 -6.10 6.21 42.23
C VAL A 220 -6.54 6.69 40.85
N MET A 221 -7.84 6.93 40.66
CA MET A 221 -8.37 7.41 39.39
C MET A 221 -7.85 8.80 39.01
N VAL A 222 -7.63 9.66 40.01
CA VAL A 222 -7.05 10.99 39.79
C VAL A 222 -5.61 10.87 39.29
N ARG A 223 -4.82 9.95 39.87
CA ARG A 223 -3.44 9.68 39.41
C ARG A 223 -3.40 9.11 38.00
N ILE A 224 -4.29 8.16 37.67
CA ILE A 224 -4.38 7.57 36.32
C ILE A 224 -4.74 8.66 35.29
N SER A 225 -5.72 9.51 35.60
CA SER A 225 -6.17 10.56 34.69
C SER A 225 -5.06 11.56 34.34
N LYS A 226 -4.12 11.83 35.26
CA LYS A 226 -2.96 12.72 35.00
C LYS A 226 -1.98 12.16 33.96
N LEU A 227 -2.00 10.85 33.68
CA LEU A 227 -1.14 10.22 32.69
C LEU A 227 -1.75 10.22 31.28
N ILE A 228 -3.01 10.64 31.15
CA ILE A 228 -3.75 10.67 29.89
C ILE A 228 -3.79 12.11 29.37
N SER A 229 -3.61 12.29 28.06
CA SER A 229 -3.69 13.62 27.44
C SER A 229 -5.08 14.26 27.65
N ASN A 230 -5.08 15.54 28.03
CA ASN A 230 -6.31 16.32 28.23
C ASN A 230 -7.21 16.34 26.99
N THR A 231 -6.64 16.29 25.78
CA THR A 231 -7.41 16.27 24.53
C THR A 231 -8.29 15.02 24.41
N LEU A 232 -7.83 13.88 24.95
CA LEU A 232 -8.59 12.64 24.95
C LEU A 232 -9.65 12.62 26.06
N LEU A 233 -9.29 13.14 27.24
CA LEU A 233 -10.20 13.20 28.39
C LEU A 233 -11.40 14.14 28.18
N THR A 234 -11.22 15.20 27.38
CA THR A 234 -12.25 16.22 27.13
C THR A 234 -13.10 15.95 25.90
N ASN A 235 -12.81 14.87 25.14
CA ASN A 235 -13.56 14.54 23.93
C ASN A 235 -14.91 13.87 24.28
N PRO A 236 -16.06 14.49 23.95
CA PRO A 236 -17.38 13.94 24.29
C PRO A 236 -17.66 12.57 23.65
N LEU A 237 -17.08 12.28 22.48
CA LEU A 237 -17.27 11.00 21.78
C LEU A 237 -16.63 9.82 22.52
N LEU A 238 -15.66 10.08 23.40
CA LEU A 238 -14.93 9.06 24.16
C LEU A 238 -15.47 8.87 25.59
N GLU A 239 -16.45 9.66 26.01
CA GLU A 239 -17.05 9.57 27.34
C GLU A 239 -17.66 8.19 27.64
N PRO A 240 -18.41 7.53 26.72
CA PRO A 240 -18.93 6.19 26.96
C PRO A 240 -17.82 5.15 27.17
N LEU A 241 -16.73 5.27 26.40
CA LEU A 241 -15.57 4.39 26.52
C LEU A 241 -14.88 4.59 27.88
N MET A 242 -14.73 5.85 28.32
CA MET A 242 -14.16 6.16 29.63
C MET A 242 -14.98 5.51 30.76
N LEU A 243 -16.31 5.57 30.72
CA LEU A 243 -17.17 4.92 31.71
C LEU A 243 -16.99 3.40 31.74
N VAL A 244 -16.81 2.76 30.58
CA VAL A 244 -16.55 1.31 30.49
C VAL A 244 -15.19 0.99 31.12
N LEU A 245 -14.14 1.73 30.77
CA LEU A 245 -12.78 1.50 31.27
C LEU A 245 -12.67 1.70 32.79
N VAL A 246 -13.36 2.71 33.34
CA VAL A 246 -13.39 2.91 34.80
C VAL A 246 -14.05 1.74 35.51
N LYS A 247 -15.16 1.22 34.95
CA LYS A 247 -15.85 0.04 35.49
C LYS A 247 -15.00 -1.23 35.36
N GLU A 248 -14.32 -1.42 34.24
CA GLU A 248 -13.39 -2.53 34.02
C GLU A 248 -12.26 -2.49 35.05
N LYS A 249 -11.63 -1.34 35.22
CA LYS A 249 -10.58 -1.14 36.22
C LYS A 249 -11.07 -1.36 37.66
N GLU A 250 -12.31 -0.98 37.99
CA GLU A 250 -12.90 -1.31 39.29
C GLU A 250 -13.06 -2.83 39.44
N LYS A 251 -13.64 -3.49 38.43
CA LYS A 251 -13.81 -4.95 38.42
C LYS A 251 -12.47 -5.68 38.57
N ASP A 252 -11.43 -5.22 37.89
CA ASP A 252 -10.09 -5.81 37.93
C ASP A 252 -9.43 -5.67 39.30
N TYR A 253 -9.63 -4.53 39.97
CA TYR A 253 -9.13 -4.33 41.33
C TYR A 253 -9.68 -5.40 42.29
N TYR A 254 -11.01 -5.57 42.33
CA TYR A 254 -11.63 -6.55 43.22
C TYR A 254 -11.31 -7.98 42.79
N SER A 255 -11.35 -8.29 41.50
CA SER A 255 -11.07 -9.65 41.00
C SER A 255 -9.62 -10.07 41.29
N SER A 256 -8.66 -9.16 41.10
CA SER A 256 -7.24 -9.42 41.37
C SER A 256 -6.95 -9.59 42.85
N LEU A 257 -7.61 -8.80 43.71
CA LEU A 257 -7.44 -8.89 45.16
C LEU A 257 -8.10 -10.14 45.73
N MET A 258 -9.31 -10.50 45.27
CA MET A 258 -9.96 -11.78 45.59
C MET A 258 -9.07 -12.95 45.21
N LYS A 259 -8.52 -12.95 43.99
CA LYS A 259 -7.60 -13.98 43.51
C LYS A 259 -6.36 -14.09 44.39
N SER A 260 -5.72 -12.96 44.71
CA SER A 260 -4.53 -12.95 45.56
C SER A 260 -4.79 -13.52 46.96
N ILE A 261 -5.95 -13.23 47.54
CA ILE A 261 -6.36 -13.79 48.84
C ILE A 261 -6.58 -15.31 48.75
N VAL A 262 -7.33 -15.77 47.73
CA VAL A 262 -7.58 -17.21 47.50
C VAL A 262 -6.26 -17.94 47.29
N ASP A 263 -5.40 -17.45 46.39
CA ASP A 263 -4.10 -18.04 46.09
C ASP A 263 -3.22 -18.12 47.35
N TYR A 264 -3.19 -17.06 48.15
CA TYR A 264 -2.43 -17.03 49.40
C TYR A 264 -2.94 -18.04 50.45
N ILE A 265 -4.26 -18.22 50.55
CA ILE A 265 -4.84 -19.23 51.46
C ILE A 265 -4.48 -20.64 50.98
N LEU A 266 -4.57 -20.89 49.66
CA LEU A 266 -4.31 -22.20 49.06
C LEU A 266 -2.82 -22.58 49.04
N MET A 267 -1.91 -21.64 49.27
CA MET A 267 -0.51 -21.96 49.53
C MET A 267 -0.35 -22.86 50.79
N ASP A 268 -1.29 -22.80 51.75
CA ASP A 268 -1.33 -23.69 52.92
C ASP A 268 -1.88 -25.09 52.56
N PRO A 269 -1.08 -26.18 52.67
CA PRO A 269 -1.54 -27.53 52.34
C PRO A 269 -2.73 -28.02 53.17
N MET A 270 -2.89 -27.52 54.40
CA MET A 270 -4.02 -27.90 55.26
C MET A 270 -5.34 -27.30 54.75
N GLU A 271 -5.30 -26.07 54.22
CA GLU A 271 -6.46 -25.42 53.64
C GLU A 271 -6.84 -26.04 52.30
N ARG A 272 -5.85 -26.42 51.48
CA ARG A 272 -6.09 -27.21 50.26
C ARG A 272 -6.89 -28.50 50.54
N LYS A 273 -6.46 -29.26 51.56
CA LYS A 273 -7.19 -30.47 51.99
C LYS A 273 -8.60 -30.15 52.49
N ARG A 274 -8.78 -29.09 53.29
CA ARG A 274 -10.09 -28.68 53.84
C ARG A 274 -11.06 -28.23 52.75
N LEU A 275 -10.57 -27.51 51.75
CA LEU A 275 -11.38 -26.95 50.67
C LEU A 275 -11.61 -27.96 49.52
N PHE A 276 -11.00 -29.15 49.63
CA PHE A 276 -11.02 -30.21 48.63
C PHE A 276 -10.43 -29.74 47.29
N ILE A 277 -9.30 -29.04 47.34
CA ILE A 277 -8.51 -28.60 46.19
C ILE A 277 -7.13 -29.24 46.30
N GLU A 278 -6.82 -30.19 45.43
CA GLU A 278 -5.54 -30.90 45.45
C GLU A 278 -4.44 -30.08 44.78
N SER A 279 -4.74 -29.50 43.61
CA SER A 279 -3.84 -28.64 42.85
C SER A 279 -4.54 -27.38 42.35
N ILE A 280 -3.77 -26.31 42.14
CA ILE A 280 -4.27 -25.01 41.67
C ILE A 280 -3.76 -24.72 40.25
N PRO A 281 -4.46 -23.87 39.47
CA PRO A 281 -3.96 -23.45 38.17
C PRO A 281 -2.60 -22.76 38.26
N HIS A 282 -1.65 -23.21 37.45
CA HIS A 282 -0.38 -22.52 37.26
C HIS A 282 -0.59 -21.20 36.52
N LEU A 283 0.11 -20.15 36.97
CA LEU A 283 0.20 -18.93 36.19
C LEU A 283 0.93 -19.22 34.89
N PHE A 284 0.49 -18.60 33.80
CA PHE A 284 1.23 -18.65 32.54
C PHE A 284 2.66 -18.12 32.78
N PRO A 285 3.71 -18.88 32.43
CA PRO A 285 5.08 -18.49 32.74
C PRO A 285 5.46 -17.23 31.95
N GLN A 286 5.80 -16.16 32.67
CA GLN A 286 6.27 -14.93 32.06
C GLN A 286 7.77 -15.03 31.78
N ARG A 287 8.12 -15.24 30.52
CA ARG A 287 9.51 -15.31 30.08
C ARG A 287 10.03 -13.91 29.77
N VAL A 288 11.04 -13.47 30.52
CA VAL A 288 11.63 -12.14 30.37
C VAL A 288 13.12 -12.28 30.14
N ILE A 289 13.57 -11.90 28.94
CA ILE A 289 15.00 -11.80 28.63
C ILE A 289 15.61 -10.65 29.43
N ARG A 290 16.68 -10.94 30.17
CA ARG A 290 17.39 -9.98 31.01
C ARG A 290 18.78 -9.70 30.45
N ALA A 291 19.27 -8.49 30.75
CA ALA A 291 20.64 -8.11 30.44
C ALA A 291 21.64 -8.77 31.44
N PRO A 292 22.91 -8.97 31.04
CA PRO A 292 23.50 -8.59 29.75
C PRO A 292 23.28 -9.64 28.65
N VAL A 293 22.84 -9.18 27.48
CA VAL A 293 22.90 -9.97 26.23
C VAL A 293 24.25 -9.75 25.53
N PRO A 294 24.80 -10.73 24.80
CA PRO A 294 26.15 -10.64 24.22
C PRO A 294 26.36 -9.44 23.28
N TRP A 295 25.31 -9.03 22.57
CA TRP A 295 25.35 -7.94 21.59
C TRP A 295 24.94 -6.57 22.15
N HIS A 296 24.71 -6.44 23.46
CA HIS A 296 24.18 -5.22 24.07
C HIS A 296 25.03 -3.97 23.78
N SER A 297 26.36 -4.10 23.90
CA SER A 297 27.29 -3.00 23.63
C SER A 297 27.32 -2.62 22.15
N VAL A 298 27.34 -3.61 21.26
CA VAL A 298 27.30 -3.41 19.81
C VAL A 298 26.01 -2.71 19.39
N TYR A 299 24.86 -3.18 19.87
CA TYR A 299 23.57 -2.55 19.64
C TYR A 299 23.55 -1.10 20.14
N ARG A 300 24.00 -0.85 21.37
CA ARG A 300 24.02 0.49 21.95
C ARG A 300 24.89 1.44 21.11
N ASN A 301 26.06 0.98 20.67
CA ASN A 301 26.96 1.77 19.84
C ASN A 301 26.37 2.05 18.46
N ALA A 302 25.79 1.04 17.80
CA ALA A 302 25.14 1.21 16.50
C ALA A 302 23.90 2.11 16.59
N LYS A 303 23.09 1.97 17.65
CA LYS A 303 21.95 2.83 17.93
C LYS A 303 22.39 4.29 18.09
N LYS A 304 23.37 4.54 18.97
CA LYS A 304 23.90 5.89 19.19
C LYS A 304 24.44 6.49 17.90
N TRP A 305 25.19 5.71 17.12
CA TRP A 305 25.71 6.15 15.84
C TRP A 305 24.58 6.52 14.86
N ASN A 306 23.54 5.70 14.73
CA ASN A 306 22.39 6.01 13.88
C ASN A 306 21.62 7.25 14.36
N GLU A 307 21.43 7.42 15.67
CA GLU A 307 20.78 8.61 16.24
C GLU A 307 21.55 9.90 15.95
N GLU A 308 22.88 9.83 15.90
CA GLU A 308 23.76 10.98 15.66
C GLU A 308 23.94 11.34 14.16
N HIS A 309 23.93 10.35 13.24
CA HIS A 309 24.35 10.56 11.84
C HIS A 309 23.22 10.41 10.80
N LEU A 310 22.12 9.71 11.11
CA LEU A 310 21.08 9.42 10.10
C LEU A 310 20.07 10.58 9.94
N HIS A 311 19.85 11.36 10.99
CA HIS A 311 18.97 12.53 11.03
C HIS A 311 17.50 12.33 10.57
N THR A 312 17.02 11.08 10.44
CA THR A 312 15.67 10.76 9.92
C THR A 312 14.52 11.23 10.80
N VAL A 313 14.76 11.44 12.09
CA VAL A 313 13.76 11.91 13.07
C VAL A 313 13.66 13.43 13.15
N ASN A 314 14.41 14.17 12.33
CA ASN A 314 14.35 15.64 12.34
C ASN A 314 12.96 16.14 11.86
N PRO A 315 12.31 17.10 12.56
CA PRO A 315 11.01 17.66 12.17
C PRO A 315 10.96 18.23 10.75
N MET A 316 12.11 18.63 10.18
CA MET A 316 12.19 19.08 8.79
C MET A 316 11.85 17.98 7.79
N ILE A 317 12.22 16.72 8.05
CA ILE A 317 11.90 15.59 7.17
C ILE A 317 10.37 15.39 7.11
N LEU A 318 9.69 15.49 8.25
CA LEU A 318 8.23 15.46 8.30
C LEU A 318 7.61 16.62 7.53
N SER A 319 8.16 17.83 7.69
CA SER A 319 7.66 19.03 7.00
C SER A 319 7.78 18.92 5.47
N LEU A 320 8.90 18.37 4.98
CA LEU A 320 9.11 18.09 3.55
C LEU A 320 8.16 17.00 3.05
N LYS A 321 7.88 16.00 3.88
CA LYS A 321 6.91 14.95 3.57
C LYS A 321 5.51 15.55 3.41
N GLU A 322 5.05 16.34 4.37
CA GLU A 322 3.74 16.99 4.34
C GLU A 322 3.59 17.89 3.11
N LEU A 323 4.62 18.68 2.76
CA LEU A 323 4.64 19.48 1.54
C LEU A 323 4.46 18.62 0.28
N TRP A 324 5.21 17.52 0.19
CA TRP A 324 5.10 16.61 -0.97
C TRP A 324 3.72 16.01 -1.10
N PHE A 325 3.15 15.52 0.00
CA PHE A 325 1.80 14.92 -0.01
C PHE A 325 0.71 15.94 -0.35
N ALA A 326 0.85 17.19 0.11
CA ALA A 326 -0.14 18.23 -0.11
C ALA A 326 -0.12 18.78 -1.55
N GLU A 327 1.06 18.95 -2.15
CA GLU A 327 1.18 19.70 -3.41
C GLU A 327 1.73 18.92 -4.61
N PHE A 328 2.45 17.81 -4.40
CA PHE A 328 3.22 17.15 -5.47
C PHE A 328 2.92 15.67 -5.66
N ARG A 329 2.11 15.04 -4.78
CA ARG A 329 1.76 13.61 -4.82
C ARG A 329 1.22 13.14 -6.17
N ASP A 330 0.40 13.97 -6.81
CA ASP A 330 -0.31 13.62 -8.05
C ASP A 330 0.41 14.13 -9.30
N LEU A 331 1.58 14.78 -9.14
CA LEU A 331 2.42 15.17 -10.27
C LEU A 331 2.92 13.93 -11.01
N ARG A 332 2.85 13.95 -12.34
CA ARG A 332 3.36 12.91 -13.24
C ARG A 332 4.10 13.52 -14.41
N PHE A 333 5.13 12.83 -14.89
CA PHE A 333 5.82 13.21 -16.14
C PHE A 333 4.94 13.00 -17.37
N VAL A 334 4.06 11.99 -17.35
CA VAL A 334 3.07 11.76 -18.40
C VAL A 334 1.68 11.67 -17.78
N ARG A 335 0.79 12.59 -18.17
CA ARG A 335 -0.60 12.65 -17.71
C ARG A 335 -1.50 11.83 -18.63
N THR A 336 -1.57 10.53 -18.38
CA THR A 336 -2.29 9.56 -19.23
C THR A 336 -3.79 9.80 -19.28
N ALA A 337 -4.39 10.33 -18.20
CA ALA A 337 -5.79 10.74 -18.19
C ALA A 337 -6.08 11.87 -19.20
N GLU A 338 -5.18 12.83 -19.37
CA GLU A 338 -5.31 13.90 -20.37
C GLU A 338 -5.17 13.36 -21.79
N LEU A 339 -4.28 12.38 -22.01
CA LEU A 339 -4.14 11.70 -23.30
C LEU A 339 -5.44 10.96 -23.69
N LEU A 340 -6.03 10.22 -22.75
CA LEU A 340 -7.28 9.47 -22.99
C LEU A 340 -8.49 10.38 -23.21
N ALA A 341 -8.55 11.53 -22.54
CA ALA A 341 -9.60 12.53 -22.75
C ALA A 341 -9.38 13.40 -24.01
N GLY A 342 -8.19 13.33 -24.61
CA GLY A 342 -7.78 14.11 -25.77
C GLY A 342 -8.30 13.57 -27.10
N LYS A 343 -7.74 14.11 -28.19
CA LYS A 343 -8.05 13.66 -29.56
C LYS A 343 -7.19 12.45 -29.91
N LEU A 344 -7.73 11.26 -29.67
CA LEU A 344 -7.16 9.99 -30.10
C LEU A 344 -7.81 9.52 -31.42
N PRO A 345 -7.08 8.81 -32.31
CA PRO A 345 -5.63 8.54 -32.28
C PRO A 345 -4.77 9.75 -32.66
N LEU A 346 -3.51 9.75 -32.20
CA LEU A 346 -2.53 10.79 -32.49
C LEU A 346 -1.65 10.42 -33.69
N GLN A 347 -1.23 11.41 -34.45
CA GLN A 347 -0.12 11.24 -35.38
C GLN A 347 1.20 11.01 -34.59
N PRO A 348 2.19 10.31 -35.16
CA PRO A 348 3.45 10.01 -34.47
C PRO A 348 4.16 11.25 -33.89
N HIS A 349 4.19 12.35 -34.64
CA HIS A 349 4.80 13.61 -34.20
C HIS A 349 3.99 14.29 -33.09
N GLU A 350 2.65 14.27 -33.17
CA GLU A 350 1.76 14.81 -32.14
C GLU A 350 1.92 14.04 -30.82
N TYR A 351 2.01 12.71 -30.90
CA TYR A 351 2.28 11.87 -29.73
C TYR A 351 3.61 12.26 -29.08
N GLN A 352 4.69 12.37 -29.87
CA GLN A 352 6.01 12.77 -29.35
C GLN A 352 5.98 14.14 -28.67
N ASP A 353 5.32 15.12 -29.31
CA ASP A 353 5.24 16.49 -28.80
C ASP A 353 4.46 16.57 -27.49
N VAL A 354 3.36 15.82 -27.37
CA VAL A 354 2.57 15.79 -26.13
C VAL A 354 3.38 15.17 -24.98
N ILE A 355 4.06 14.05 -25.21
CA ILE A 355 4.91 13.41 -24.19
C ILE A 355 6.05 14.35 -23.76
N ARG A 356 6.77 14.95 -24.72
CA ARG A 356 7.85 15.90 -24.43
C ARG A 356 7.34 17.11 -23.65
N LYS A 357 6.19 17.66 -24.05
CA LYS A 357 5.54 18.79 -23.36
C LYS A 357 5.20 18.44 -21.91
N HIS A 358 4.53 17.31 -21.68
CA HIS A 358 4.16 16.86 -20.33
C HIS A 358 5.40 16.70 -19.44
N CYS A 359 6.45 16.05 -19.96
CA CYS A 359 7.70 15.83 -19.24
C CYS A 359 8.40 17.15 -18.90
N MET A 360 8.47 18.09 -19.85
CA MET A 360 9.05 19.41 -19.63
C MET A 360 8.28 20.22 -18.60
N GLU A 361 6.95 20.24 -18.64
CA GLU A 361 6.12 20.95 -17.67
C GLU A 361 6.28 20.39 -16.25
N ALA A 362 6.33 19.06 -16.11
CA ALA A 362 6.62 18.41 -14.84
C ALA A 362 8.01 18.79 -14.32
N ARG A 363 9.04 18.75 -15.19
CA ARG A 363 10.40 19.18 -14.85
C ARG A 363 10.44 20.64 -14.40
N GLN A 364 9.76 21.54 -15.11
CA GLN A 364 9.68 22.95 -14.72
C GLN A 364 8.96 23.16 -13.40
N THR A 365 7.93 22.35 -13.11
CA THR A 365 7.26 22.36 -11.81
C THR A 365 8.23 21.94 -10.69
N LEU A 366 9.06 20.93 -10.92
CA LEU A 366 10.08 20.51 -9.96
C LEU A 366 11.13 21.62 -9.72
N LEU A 367 11.66 22.21 -10.79
CA LEU A 367 12.73 23.22 -10.71
C LEU A 367 12.25 24.58 -10.18
N ASN A 368 11.08 25.04 -10.62
CA ASN A 368 10.62 26.41 -10.34
C ASN A 368 9.68 26.47 -9.12
N LYS A 369 9.10 25.34 -8.70
CA LYS A 369 8.17 25.29 -7.57
C LYS A 369 8.66 24.37 -6.46
N TRP A 370 8.90 23.09 -6.73
CA TRP A 370 9.19 22.12 -5.66
C TRP A 370 10.49 22.41 -4.92
N ILE A 371 11.65 22.48 -5.61
CA ILE A 371 12.94 22.72 -4.95
C ILE A 371 12.97 24.10 -4.27
N PRO A 372 12.49 25.21 -4.89
CA PRO A 372 12.43 26.51 -4.23
C PRO A 372 11.53 26.53 -2.99
N THR A 373 10.39 25.83 -3.01
CA THR A 373 9.50 25.74 -1.83
C THR A 373 10.15 24.95 -0.71
N CYS A 374 10.88 23.87 -1.03
CA CYS A 374 11.69 23.16 -0.05
C CYS A 374 12.75 24.08 0.57
N ALA A 375 13.49 24.84 -0.25
CA ALA A 375 14.48 25.80 0.24
C ALA A 375 13.84 26.86 1.15
N GLN A 376 12.67 27.40 0.78
CA GLN A 376 11.94 28.35 1.63
C GLN A 376 11.55 27.76 2.98
N LEU A 377 11.19 26.47 3.05
CA LEU A 377 10.94 25.80 4.34
C LEU A 377 12.18 25.76 5.22
N PHE A 378 13.36 25.44 4.66
CA PHE A 378 14.62 25.49 5.40
C PHE A 378 14.97 26.90 5.88
N VAL A 379 14.69 27.93 5.08
CA VAL A 379 14.90 29.33 5.49
C VAL A 379 13.94 29.74 6.62
N SER A 380 12.70 29.26 6.59
CA SER A 380 11.66 29.64 7.54
C SER A 380 11.79 28.93 8.89
N ARG A 381 12.34 27.70 8.89
CA ARG A 381 12.47 26.82 10.07
C ARG A 381 13.92 26.55 10.44
N LYS A 382 14.73 27.61 10.50
CA LYS A 382 16.18 27.57 10.76
C LYS A 382 16.55 26.89 12.08
N GLU A 383 15.72 27.05 13.10
CA GLU A 383 15.90 26.46 14.42
C GLU A 383 16.12 24.93 14.39
N HIS A 384 15.54 24.24 13.41
CA HIS A 384 15.61 22.78 13.31
C HIS A 384 16.91 22.23 12.70
N TRP A 385 17.77 23.07 12.11
CA TRP A 385 18.97 22.59 11.42
C TRP A 385 20.22 23.48 11.56
N VAL A 386 20.08 24.78 11.86
CA VAL A 386 21.22 25.71 11.91
C VAL A 386 22.27 25.31 12.96
N HIS A 387 21.87 24.57 14.01
CA HIS A 387 22.80 24.06 15.01
C HIS A 387 23.80 23.01 14.49
N PHE A 388 23.57 22.43 13.29
CA PHE A 388 24.52 21.56 12.62
C PHE A 388 25.60 22.33 11.85
N ALA A 389 25.39 23.62 11.57
CA ALA A 389 26.35 24.44 10.86
C ALA A 389 27.62 24.68 11.72
N PRO A 390 28.81 24.72 11.11
CA PRO A 390 30.04 25.09 11.82
C PRO A 390 29.92 26.50 12.39
N LYS A 391 30.41 26.73 13.62
CA LYS A 391 30.34 28.04 14.29
C LYS A 391 31.56 28.90 14.01
N SER A 392 32.65 28.27 13.57
CA SER A 392 33.94 28.88 13.25
C SER A 392 34.52 28.21 12.00
N ASP A 393 35.40 28.89 11.27
CA ASP A 393 36.05 28.37 10.06
C ASP A 393 36.98 27.17 10.33
N TYR A 394 37.29 26.90 11.60
CA TYR A 394 38.07 25.73 12.04
C TYR A 394 37.19 24.53 12.41
N ASP A 395 35.87 24.70 12.51
CA ASP A 395 34.93 23.62 12.84
C ASP A 395 34.66 22.75 11.61
N SER A 396 34.46 21.45 11.83
CA SER A 396 34.13 20.53 10.73
C SER A 396 32.72 20.78 10.19
N SER A 397 32.59 20.83 8.86
CA SER A 397 31.32 20.85 8.14
C SER A 397 30.61 19.49 8.08
N ARG A 398 31.20 18.44 8.65
CA ARG A 398 30.71 17.06 8.51
C ARG A 398 29.26 16.89 8.96
N ASN A 399 28.87 17.48 10.09
CA ASN A 399 27.51 17.31 10.63
C ASN A 399 26.44 17.93 9.71
N ILE A 400 26.72 19.11 9.13
CA ILE A 400 25.78 19.75 8.19
C ILE A 400 25.74 19.00 6.85
N GLU A 401 26.88 18.47 6.39
CA GLU A 401 26.96 17.63 5.20
C GLU A 401 26.18 16.31 5.37
N GLU A 402 26.35 15.61 6.50
CA GLU A 402 25.60 14.38 6.81
C GLU A 402 24.10 14.65 6.93
N TYR A 403 23.71 15.75 7.57
CA TYR A 403 22.32 16.19 7.65
C TYR A 403 21.71 16.42 6.26
N PHE A 404 22.37 17.21 5.41
CA PHE A 404 21.85 17.49 4.07
C PHE A 404 21.96 16.29 3.12
N ALA A 405 22.89 15.35 3.33
CA ALA A 405 22.90 14.07 2.65
C ALA A 405 21.66 13.22 2.99
N SER A 406 21.19 13.26 4.24
CA SER A 406 19.93 12.62 4.67
C SER A 406 18.71 13.29 4.00
N VAL A 407 18.67 14.63 3.99
CA VAL A 407 17.63 15.40 3.27
C VAL A 407 17.62 15.07 1.78
N ALA A 408 18.79 15.07 1.13
CA ALA A 408 18.93 14.75 -0.28
C ALA A 408 18.49 13.32 -0.58
N SER A 409 18.80 12.36 0.30
CA SER A 409 18.34 10.97 0.16
C SER A 409 16.82 10.89 0.25
N PHE A 410 16.20 11.59 1.20
CA PHE A 410 14.75 11.65 1.34
C PHE A 410 14.07 12.28 0.12
N MET A 411 14.55 13.42 -0.36
CA MET A 411 14.02 14.07 -1.57
C MET A 411 14.27 13.23 -2.83
N SER A 412 15.37 12.50 -2.89
CA SER A 412 15.65 11.56 -4.00
C SER A 412 14.64 10.42 -4.01
N LEU A 413 14.21 9.90 -2.85
CA LEU A 413 13.15 8.89 -2.79
C LEU A 413 11.81 9.42 -3.33
N GLN A 414 11.47 10.67 -3.01
CA GLN A 414 10.26 11.33 -3.54
C GLN A 414 10.32 11.47 -5.07
N LEU A 415 11.44 11.94 -5.61
CA LEU A 415 11.65 12.05 -7.06
C LEU A 415 11.58 10.67 -7.74
N ARG A 416 12.23 9.66 -7.16
CA ARG A 416 12.18 8.28 -7.67
C ARG A 416 10.77 7.73 -7.67
N GLU A 417 10.00 7.93 -6.61
CA GLU A 417 8.59 7.50 -6.54
C GLU A 417 7.74 8.15 -7.64
N LEU A 418 7.95 9.45 -7.90
CA LEU A 418 7.26 10.16 -9.00
C LEU A 418 7.58 9.55 -10.36
N VAL A 419 8.86 9.25 -10.62
CA VAL A 419 9.29 8.63 -11.89
C VAL A 419 8.69 7.24 -12.03
N ILE A 420 8.78 6.39 -11.00
CA ILE A 420 8.23 5.02 -11.02
C ILE A 420 6.74 5.07 -11.32
N LYS A 421 5.97 5.90 -10.60
CA LYS A 421 4.54 6.05 -10.84
C LYS A 421 4.22 6.55 -12.25
N SER A 422 5.03 7.47 -12.79
CA SER A 422 4.85 7.95 -14.17
C SER A 422 5.08 6.85 -15.21
N LEU A 423 6.07 5.97 -14.99
CA LEU A 423 6.33 4.82 -15.85
C LEU A 423 5.21 3.77 -15.72
N GLU A 424 4.77 3.45 -14.51
CA GLU A 424 3.65 2.54 -14.24
C GLU A 424 2.33 3.02 -14.87
N ASP A 425 2.05 4.32 -14.79
CA ASP A 425 0.88 4.94 -15.42
C ASP A 425 0.97 4.82 -16.95
N LEU A 426 2.17 5.00 -17.55
CA LEU A 426 2.39 4.82 -18.98
C LEU A 426 2.22 3.36 -19.42
N VAL A 427 2.73 2.39 -18.66
CA VAL A 427 2.48 0.95 -18.92
C VAL A 427 0.98 0.67 -18.86
N SER A 428 0.29 1.21 -17.85
CA SER A 428 -1.16 1.04 -17.68
C SER A 428 -1.96 1.60 -18.85
N PHE A 429 -1.51 2.71 -19.44
CA PHE A 429 -2.10 3.30 -20.65
C PHE A 429 -2.02 2.35 -21.86
N PHE A 430 -0.90 1.68 -22.09
CA PHE A 430 -0.80 0.69 -23.16
C PHE A 430 -1.51 -0.63 -22.84
N MET A 431 -1.60 -1.00 -21.56
CA MET A 431 -2.31 -2.21 -21.10
C MET A 431 -3.80 -2.24 -21.41
N ILE A 432 -4.40 -1.10 -21.74
CA ILE A 432 -5.76 -1.02 -22.28
C ILE A 432 -5.91 -1.93 -23.51
N HIS A 433 -4.84 -2.15 -24.29
CA HIS A 433 -4.83 -2.95 -25.52
C HIS A 433 -4.17 -4.34 -25.36
N LYS A 434 -4.09 -4.88 -24.13
CA LYS A 434 -3.41 -6.14 -23.82
C LYS A 434 -3.93 -7.38 -24.57
N ASP A 435 -5.18 -7.33 -25.02
CA ASP A 435 -5.85 -8.44 -25.71
C ASP A 435 -5.44 -8.52 -27.19
N GLY A 436 -4.78 -7.48 -27.71
CA GLY A 436 -4.29 -7.42 -29.09
C GLY A 436 -5.37 -7.04 -30.10
N ASN A 437 -5.04 -7.20 -31.39
CA ASN A 437 -5.94 -6.90 -32.50
C ASN A 437 -6.00 -8.04 -33.53
N ASP A 438 -5.82 -9.27 -33.07
CA ASP A 438 -5.94 -10.46 -33.91
C ASP A 438 -7.41 -10.80 -34.19
N PHE A 439 -8.04 -10.06 -35.10
CA PHE A 439 -9.43 -10.26 -35.50
C PHE A 439 -9.63 -11.47 -36.42
N LYS A 440 -10.88 -11.93 -36.51
CA LYS A 440 -11.29 -12.96 -37.49
C LYS A 440 -11.72 -12.29 -38.78
N GLU A 441 -11.21 -12.75 -39.91
CA GLU A 441 -11.60 -12.23 -41.22
C GLU A 441 -13.06 -12.61 -41.56
N PRO A 442 -13.86 -11.72 -42.19
CA PRO A 442 -13.51 -10.36 -42.63
C PRO A 442 -13.51 -9.34 -41.48
N TYR A 443 -12.74 -8.27 -41.64
CA TYR A 443 -12.66 -7.17 -40.67
C TYR A 443 -14.06 -6.60 -40.33
N GLN A 444 -14.34 -6.46 -39.03
CA GLN A 444 -15.57 -5.86 -38.52
C GLN A 444 -15.21 -4.68 -37.60
N GLU A 445 -15.65 -3.48 -37.98
CA GLU A 445 -15.34 -2.24 -37.25
C GLU A 445 -15.86 -2.27 -35.80
N MET A 446 -17.00 -2.92 -35.57
CA MET A 446 -17.63 -3.06 -34.26
C MET A 446 -16.83 -3.94 -33.28
N GLU A 447 -15.68 -4.50 -33.67
CA GLU A 447 -14.81 -5.25 -32.75
C GLU A 447 -13.84 -4.34 -31.97
N PHE A 448 -13.67 -3.07 -32.37
CA PHE A 448 -12.63 -2.18 -31.84
C PHE A 448 -13.15 -0.83 -31.32
N PHE A 449 -14.04 -0.84 -30.33
CA PHE A 449 -14.59 0.38 -29.68
C PHE A 449 -13.63 1.12 -28.73
N ILE A 450 -12.49 0.52 -28.41
CA ILE A 450 -11.49 1.13 -27.52
C ILE A 450 -10.74 2.21 -28.32
N PRO A 451 -10.52 3.43 -27.80
CA PRO A 451 -9.77 4.47 -28.51
C PRO A 451 -8.36 4.03 -28.91
N GLN A 452 -7.98 4.23 -30.18
CA GLN A 452 -6.64 3.95 -30.70
C GLN A 452 -5.63 5.00 -30.25
N ILE A 453 -4.36 4.62 -30.12
CA ILE A 453 -3.31 5.52 -29.62
C ILE A 453 -2.58 6.21 -30.78
N ILE A 454 -2.06 5.44 -31.73
CA ILE A 454 -1.16 5.93 -32.79
C ILE A 454 -1.77 5.69 -34.16
N MET A 455 -1.71 6.69 -35.03
CA MET A 455 -2.05 6.59 -36.45
C MET A 455 -0.86 6.05 -37.27
N ILE A 456 -1.11 5.07 -38.14
CA ILE A 456 -0.15 4.54 -39.10
C ILE A 456 -0.73 4.70 -40.51
N LYS A 457 -0.01 5.34 -41.42
CA LYS A 457 -0.42 5.51 -42.80
C LYS A 457 -0.02 4.29 -43.63
N LEU A 458 -0.88 3.92 -44.57
CA LEU A 458 -0.52 2.96 -45.62
C LEU A 458 -0.10 3.71 -46.88
N GLU A 459 1.07 3.36 -47.40
CA GLU A 459 1.63 3.96 -48.61
C GLU A 459 2.09 2.87 -49.57
N VAL A 460 2.12 3.18 -50.87
CA VAL A 460 2.61 2.26 -51.90
C VAL A 460 4.12 2.48 -52.06
N SER A 461 4.90 1.43 -51.81
CA SER A 461 6.31 1.34 -52.19
C SER A 461 6.43 0.17 -53.17
N GLU A 462 6.37 0.48 -54.46
CA GLU A 462 6.15 -0.53 -55.51
C GLU A 462 7.10 -1.73 -55.40
N PRO A 463 6.59 -2.98 -55.46
CA PRO A 463 5.20 -3.39 -55.69
C PRO A 463 4.39 -3.68 -54.40
N ILE A 464 4.81 -3.19 -53.23
CA ILE A 464 4.23 -3.55 -51.93
C ILE A 464 3.57 -2.36 -51.22
N ILE A 465 2.64 -2.67 -50.31
CA ILE A 465 2.07 -1.70 -49.38
C ILE A 465 2.93 -1.70 -48.12
N VAL A 466 3.38 -0.51 -47.71
CA VAL A 466 4.23 -0.32 -46.52
C VAL A 466 3.51 0.50 -45.46
N PHE A 467 3.89 0.28 -44.20
CA PHE A 467 3.44 1.06 -43.06
C PHE A 467 4.36 2.28 -42.89
N ASN A 468 3.77 3.47 -42.78
CA ASN A 468 4.48 4.72 -42.50
C ASN A 468 3.82 5.42 -41.29
N PRO A 469 4.46 5.45 -40.11
CA PRO A 469 5.76 4.87 -39.78
C PRO A 469 5.76 3.33 -39.78
N SER A 470 6.95 2.72 -39.87
CA SER A 470 7.08 1.26 -39.72
C SER A 470 6.77 0.82 -38.29
N PHE A 471 6.61 -0.48 -38.06
CA PHE A 471 6.43 -0.98 -36.69
C PHE A 471 7.66 -0.71 -35.80
N ASP A 472 8.87 -0.80 -36.35
CA ASP A 472 10.09 -0.53 -35.57
C ASP A 472 10.14 0.95 -35.16
N ASP A 473 9.77 1.86 -36.08
CA ASP A 473 9.65 3.29 -35.78
C ASP A 473 8.55 3.56 -34.74
N CYS A 474 7.42 2.86 -34.81
CA CYS A 474 6.35 2.95 -33.80
C CYS A 474 6.84 2.49 -32.42
N TRP A 475 7.61 1.41 -32.38
CA TRP A 475 8.18 0.92 -31.13
C TRP A 475 9.20 1.90 -30.58
N GLU A 476 10.07 2.44 -31.42
CA GLU A 476 11.04 3.45 -31.02
C GLU A 476 10.34 4.68 -30.43
N LEU A 477 9.24 5.13 -31.03
CA LEU A 477 8.41 6.22 -30.51
C LEU A 477 7.87 5.94 -29.10
N ILE A 478 7.33 4.73 -28.88
CA ILE A 478 6.81 4.31 -27.58
C ILE A 478 7.94 4.18 -26.56
N HIS A 479 9.04 3.50 -26.93
CA HIS A 479 10.22 3.32 -26.09
C HIS A 479 10.84 4.66 -25.66
N ASN A 480 10.95 5.61 -26.60
CA ASN A 480 11.46 6.95 -26.33
C ASN A 480 10.60 7.72 -25.31
N SER A 481 9.32 7.35 -25.14
CA SER A 481 8.47 7.95 -24.11
C SER A 481 8.96 7.59 -22.69
N PHE A 482 9.41 6.35 -22.47
CA PHE A 482 10.01 5.93 -21.20
C PHE A 482 11.33 6.67 -20.95
N LEU A 483 12.16 6.80 -21.98
CA LEU A 483 13.42 7.52 -21.90
C LEU A 483 13.22 9.01 -21.62
N GLU A 484 12.21 9.63 -22.22
CA GLU A 484 11.89 11.05 -22.02
C GLU A 484 11.52 11.34 -20.56
N ILE A 485 10.74 10.45 -19.91
CA ILE A 485 10.42 10.53 -18.47
C ILE A 485 11.72 10.50 -17.64
N ILE A 486 12.57 9.50 -17.87
CA ILE A 486 13.82 9.30 -17.12
C ILE A 486 14.76 10.49 -17.32
N GLN A 487 14.90 10.97 -18.56
CA GLN A 487 15.79 12.06 -18.90
C GLN A 487 15.35 13.39 -18.27
N ASN A 488 14.04 13.67 -18.23
CA ASN A 488 13.52 14.88 -17.60
C ASN A 488 13.57 14.85 -16.06
N ALA A 489 13.70 13.66 -15.47
CA ALA A 489 13.92 13.49 -14.03
C ALA A 489 15.40 13.59 -13.64
N LYS A 490 16.34 13.53 -14.60
CA LYS A 490 17.77 13.71 -14.34
C LYS A 490 18.11 15.18 -14.16
N GLY A 491 19.13 15.45 -13.35
CA GLY A 491 19.66 16.80 -13.18
C GLY A 491 18.84 17.72 -12.27
N ILE A 492 17.90 17.19 -11.48
CA ILE A 492 17.19 17.98 -10.48
C ILE A 492 18.15 18.30 -9.31
N PRO A 493 18.37 19.58 -8.97
CA PRO A 493 19.35 19.95 -7.97
C PRO A 493 18.91 19.61 -6.54
N LYS A 494 19.88 19.35 -5.66
CA LYS A 494 19.64 19.27 -4.22
C LYS A 494 19.23 20.63 -3.67
N VAL A 495 18.43 20.65 -2.60
CA VAL A 495 17.96 21.89 -1.96
C VAL A 495 19.12 22.80 -1.50
N GLU A 496 20.25 22.20 -1.14
CA GLU A 496 21.52 22.86 -0.75
C GLU A 496 22.00 23.85 -1.80
N SER A 497 21.81 23.57 -3.10
CA SER A 497 22.29 24.44 -4.17
C SER A 497 21.56 25.78 -4.25
N ILE A 498 20.35 25.85 -3.69
CA ILE A 498 19.58 27.09 -3.55
C ILE A 498 19.93 27.77 -2.22
N LEU A 499 20.06 26.98 -1.14
CA LEU A 499 20.34 27.50 0.19
C LEU A 499 21.74 28.12 0.33
N PHE A 500 22.73 27.55 -0.35
CA PHE A 500 24.13 27.95 -0.27
C PHE A 500 24.63 28.36 -1.66
N PRO A 501 24.59 29.65 -2.01
CA PRO A 501 25.07 30.15 -3.30
C PRO A 501 26.53 29.80 -3.59
N GLU A 502 27.34 29.59 -2.56
CA GLU A 502 28.75 29.20 -2.62
C GLU A 502 28.94 27.78 -3.18
N LEU A 503 27.91 26.93 -3.07
CA LEU A 503 27.91 25.57 -3.61
C LEU A 503 27.44 25.51 -5.07
N ARG A 504 27.17 26.67 -5.70
CA ARG A 504 26.83 26.72 -7.13
C ARG A 504 28.05 26.29 -7.96
N GLY A 505 27.84 25.34 -8.87
CA GLY A 505 28.88 24.77 -9.73
C GLY A 505 29.38 23.39 -9.27
N TYR A 506 29.07 22.98 -8.04
CA TYR A 506 29.24 21.58 -7.62
C TYR A 506 28.10 20.71 -8.18
N HIS A 507 28.39 19.46 -8.51
CA HIS A 507 27.43 18.49 -9.07
C HIS A 507 26.48 17.94 -7.99
N LEU A 508 25.68 18.83 -7.37
CA LEU A 508 24.72 18.53 -6.31
C LEU A 508 23.35 18.19 -6.90
N ILE A 509 23.21 16.96 -7.37
CA ILE A 509 22.00 16.47 -8.05
C ILE A 509 21.34 15.39 -7.19
N LEU A 510 20.00 15.36 -7.18
CA LEU A 510 19.20 14.30 -6.56
C LEU A 510 19.32 12.99 -7.35
N GLY A 511 19.33 11.86 -6.63
CA GLY A 511 19.27 10.55 -7.25
C GLY A 511 17.89 10.30 -7.84
N SER A 512 17.84 9.95 -9.13
CA SER A 512 16.60 9.56 -9.82
C SER A 512 16.70 8.12 -10.33
N VAL A 513 15.66 7.62 -11.01
CA VAL A 513 15.65 6.31 -11.66
C VAL A 513 16.54 6.36 -12.90
N ASN A 514 17.37 5.34 -13.10
CA ASN A 514 18.18 5.19 -14.30
C ASN A 514 17.60 4.15 -15.28
N SER A 515 17.97 4.27 -16.55
CA SER A 515 17.48 3.40 -17.63
C SER A 515 18.03 1.97 -17.56
N ASP A 516 19.14 1.74 -16.86
CA ASP A 516 19.77 0.44 -16.62
C ASP A 516 19.18 -0.33 -15.44
N GLU A 517 18.26 0.27 -14.68
CA GLU A 517 17.60 -0.42 -13.57
C GLU A 517 16.66 -1.52 -14.09
N LYS A 518 16.73 -2.70 -13.45
CA LYS A 518 15.88 -3.86 -13.81
C LYS A 518 14.39 -3.51 -13.84
N LEU A 519 13.94 -2.68 -12.91
CA LEU A 519 12.56 -2.19 -12.85
C LEU A 519 12.11 -1.55 -14.17
N VAL A 520 12.97 -0.74 -14.80
CA VAL A 520 12.65 -0.06 -16.08
C VAL A 520 12.57 -1.09 -17.21
N SER A 521 13.53 -2.02 -17.27
CA SER A 521 13.52 -3.11 -18.26
C SER A 521 12.22 -3.93 -18.15
N ASP A 522 11.82 -4.32 -16.93
CA ASP A 522 10.61 -5.12 -16.71
C ASP A 522 9.33 -4.38 -17.19
N LEU A 523 9.25 -3.06 -16.98
CA LEU A 523 8.13 -2.21 -17.44
C LEU A 523 8.09 -2.03 -18.97
N VAL A 524 9.27 -1.84 -19.58
CA VAL A 524 9.40 -1.74 -21.04
C VAL A 524 9.05 -3.06 -21.70
N ASP A 525 9.55 -4.18 -21.19
CA ASP A 525 9.26 -5.54 -21.69
C ASP A 525 7.78 -5.87 -21.58
N GLN A 526 7.13 -5.45 -20.49
CA GLN A 526 5.69 -5.60 -20.30
C GLN A 526 4.90 -4.85 -21.39
N THR A 527 5.33 -3.63 -21.75
CA THR A 527 4.71 -2.83 -22.82
C THR A 527 4.98 -3.43 -24.20
N PHE A 528 6.20 -3.94 -24.43
CA PHE A 528 6.59 -4.57 -25.69
C PHE A 528 5.73 -5.79 -26.02
N LYS A 529 5.39 -6.62 -25.02
CA LYS A 529 4.49 -7.77 -25.20
C LYS A 529 3.10 -7.36 -25.67
N VAL A 530 2.59 -6.22 -25.19
CA VAL A 530 1.30 -5.68 -25.64
C VAL A 530 1.43 -5.15 -27.07
N PHE A 531 2.49 -4.41 -27.35
CA PHE A 531 2.80 -3.91 -28.69
C PHE A 531 2.85 -5.04 -29.74
N GLN A 532 3.56 -6.14 -29.47
CA GLN A 532 3.65 -7.29 -30.38
C GLN A 532 2.28 -7.89 -30.74
N LYS A 533 1.39 -8.05 -29.74
CA LYS A 533 0.02 -8.53 -29.97
C LYS A 533 -0.82 -7.59 -30.83
N ASN A 534 -0.44 -6.32 -30.92
CA ASN A 534 -1.12 -5.30 -31.71
C ASN A 534 -0.52 -5.11 -33.12
N GLN A 535 0.50 -5.89 -33.52
CA GLN A 535 1.03 -5.84 -34.90
C GLN A 535 0.24 -6.74 -35.87
N VAL A 536 -0.45 -7.75 -35.33
CA VAL A 536 -1.11 -8.80 -36.12
C VAL A 536 -2.26 -8.25 -36.95
N GLY A 537 -3.14 -7.44 -36.34
CA GLY A 537 -4.31 -6.84 -36.99
C GLY A 537 -3.96 -6.02 -38.22
N PRO A 538 -3.05 -5.03 -38.15
CA PRO A 538 -2.70 -4.24 -39.32
C PRO A 538 -2.12 -5.08 -40.45
N SER A 539 -1.30 -6.08 -40.11
CA SER A 539 -0.71 -7.01 -41.08
C SER A 539 -1.78 -7.88 -41.75
N LYS A 540 -2.78 -8.34 -40.99
CA LYS A 540 -3.94 -9.06 -41.53
C LYS A 540 -4.82 -8.17 -42.41
N TYR A 541 -5.02 -6.91 -42.04
CA TYR A 541 -5.86 -6.00 -42.82
C TYR A 541 -5.34 -5.76 -44.25
N LEU A 542 -4.01 -5.88 -44.47
CA LEU A 542 -3.44 -5.84 -45.82
C LEU A 542 -4.02 -6.93 -46.76
N ASN A 543 -4.55 -8.03 -46.24
CA ASN A 543 -5.22 -9.06 -47.05
C ASN A 543 -6.43 -8.53 -47.83
N VAL A 544 -7.08 -7.46 -47.34
CA VAL A 544 -8.19 -6.81 -48.05
C VAL A 544 -7.74 -6.23 -49.38
N TYR A 545 -6.48 -5.79 -49.49
CA TYR A 545 -5.92 -5.18 -50.69
C TYR A 545 -5.35 -6.19 -51.69
N LYS A 546 -5.15 -7.45 -51.32
CA LYS A 546 -4.61 -8.50 -52.22
C LYS A 546 -5.40 -8.68 -53.52
N LYS A 547 -6.70 -8.37 -53.50
CA LYS A 547 -7.56 -8.39 -54.69
C LYS A 547 -7.11 -7.39 -55.78
N TYR A 548 -6.29 -6.40 -55.41
CA TYR A 548 -5.81 -5.31 -56.26
C TYR A 548 -4.30 -5.36 -56.49
N ASP A 549 -3.63 -6.48 -56.18
CA ASP A 549 -2.17 -6.64 -56.36
C ASP A 549 -1.74 -6.39 -57.80
N ASP A 550 -2.60 -6.65 -58.78
CA ASP A 550 -2.33 -6.40 -60.20
C ASP A 550 -2.18 -4.91 -60.55
N LEU A 551 -2.70 -4.01 -59.73
CA LEU A 551 -2.48 -2.56 -59.84
C LEU A 551 -1.13 -2.13 -59.22
N LEU A 552 -0.55 -2.94 -58.34
CA LEU A 552 0.70 -2.65 -57.63
C LEU A 552 1.92 -3.21 -58.37
N ASP A 553 1.80 -4.40 -58.97
CA ASP A 553 2.91 -5.14 -59.61
C ASP A 553 3.08 -4.84 -61.13
N ASN A 554 2.35 -3.84 -61.65
CA ASN A 554 2.25 -3.49 -63.07
C ASN A 554 1.64 -4.56 -63.99
N THR A 555 1.11 -5.66 -63.47
CA THR A 555 0.45 -6.71 -64.27
C THR A 555 -0.78 -6.17 -65.00
N ALA A 556 -1.56 -5.27 -64.38
CA ALA A 556 -2.70 -4.65 -65.01
C ALA A 556 -2.31 -3.78 -66.22
N GLU A 557 -1.20 -3.05 -66.12
CA GLU A 557 -0.65 -2.21 -67.21
C GLU A 557 -0.16 -3.07 -68.39
N GLN A 558 0.49 -4.20 -68.08
CA GLN A 558 0.93 -5.17 -69.08
C GLN A 558 -0.26 -5.83 -69.78
N ASN A 559 -1.30 -6.20 -69.02
CA ASN A 559 -2.53 -6.76 -69.57
C ASN A 559 -3.26 -5.78 -70.50
N VAL A 560 -3.34 -4.49 -70.15
CA VAL A 560 -3.88 -3.46 -71.05
C VAL A 560 -3.00 -3.29 -72.27
N THR A 561 -1.68 -3.30 -72.12
CA THR A 561 -0.75 -3.22 -73.26
C THR A 561 -0.87 -4.42 -74.22
N ALA A 562 -1.09 -5.62 -73.69
CA ALA A 562 -1.34 -6.82 -74.49
C ALA A 562 -2.67 -6.72 -75.25
N PHE A 563 -3.74 -6.30 -74.57
CA PHE A 563 -5.05 -6.06 -75.19
C PHE A 563 -4.97 -5.04 -76.32
N LEU A 564 -4.24 -3.93 -76.14
CA LEU A 564 -4.09 -2.91 -77.18
C LEU A 564 -3.30 -3.36 -78.43
N LYS A 565 -2.56 -4.48 -78.37
CA LYS A 565 -1.83 -5.05 -79.52
C LYS A 565 -2.71 -5.97 -80.38
N GLU A 566 -3.79 -6.48 -79.82
CA GLU A 566 -4.73 -7.37 -80.49
C GLU A 566 -5.86 -6.57 -81.15
N HIS A 567 -6.55 -7.19 -82.11
CA HIS A 567 -7.70 -6.56 -82.76
C HIS A 567 -8.99 -6.90 -81.99
N HIS A 568 -9.68 -5.88 -81.49
CA HIS A 568 -10.89 -6.03 -80.67
C HIS A 568 -12.06 -5.19 -81.20
N GLU A 569 -13.29 -5.60 -80.88
CA GLU A 569 -14.50 -4.83 -81.20
C GLU A 569 -14.73 -3.72 -80.16
N ILE A 570 -15.53 -2.71 -80.51
CA ILE A 570 -15.82 -1.56 -79.61
C ILE A 570 -16.49 -2.05 -78.32
N GLU A 571 -17.37 -3.04 -78.42
CA GLU A 571 -18.02 -3.70 -77.29
C GLU A 571 -17.00 -4.27 -76.27
N ASP A 572 -15.86 -4.81 -76.72
CA ASP A 572 -14.81 -5.32 -75.84
C ASP A 572 -14.14 -4.20 -75.03
N PHE A 573 -13.87 -3.05 -75.68
CA PHE A 573 -13.37 -1.85 -75.00
C PHE A 573 -14.37 -1.36 -73.95
N VAL A 574 -15.66 -1.33 -74.28
CA VAL A 574 -16.72 -0.92 -73.35
C VAL A 574 -16.77 -1.85 -72.14
N MET A 575 -16.73 -3.16 -72.35
CA MET A 575 -16.69 -4.15 -71.25
C MET A 575 -15.46 -3.95 -70.36
N ARG A 576 -14.27 -3.76 -70.95
CA ARG A 576 -13.03 -3.57 -70.18
C ARG A 576 -13.04 -2.26 -69.40
N ILE A 577 -13.45 -1.15 -70.01
CA ILE A 577 -13.60 0.16 -69.36
C ILE A 577 -14.59 0.08 -68.19
N ASN A 578 -15.72 -0.60 -68.37
CA ASN A 578 -16.70 -0.77 -67.30
C ASN A 578 -16.15 -1.63 -66.15
N SER A 579 -15.36 -2.66 -66.44
CA SER A 579 -14.72 -3.47 -65.39
C SER A 579 -13.71 -2.65 -64.55
N ILE A 580 -12.92 -1.79 -65.19
CA ILE A 580 -11.97 -0.89 -64.51
C ILE A 580 -12.73 0.16 -63.69
N LYS A 581 -13.79 0.76 -64.26
CA LYS A 581 -14.66 1.71 -63.53
C LYS A 581 -15.27 1.09 -62.28
N LYS A 582 -15.78 -0.14 -62.38
CA LYS A 582 -16.35 -0.88 -61.24
C LYS A 582 -15.29 -1.09 -60.17
N ARG A 583 -14.09 -1.54 -60.54
CA ARG A 583 -12.98 -1.74 -59.60
C ARG A 583 -12.57 -0.46 -58.89
N ARG A 584 -12.48 0.67 -59.62
CA ARG A 584 -12.18 1.99 -59.04
C ARG A 584 -13.25 2.40 -58.02
N LEU A 585 -14.53 2.17 -58.31
CA LEU A 585 -15.62 2.45 -57.37
C LEU A 585 -15.56 1.56 -56.12
N GLU A 586 -15.19 0.28 -56.29
CA GLU A 586 -14.97 -0.63 -55.15
C GLU A 586 -13.85 -0.10 -54.23
N ILE A 587 -12.71 0.33 -54.78
CA ILE A 587 -11.60 0.90 -54.01
C ILE A 587 -12.01 2.21 -53.34
N ALA A 588 -12.69 3.11 -54.06
CA ALA A 588 -13.16 4.38 -53.51
C ALA A 588 -14.18 4.22 -52.37
N SER A 589 -14.86 3.06 -52.29
CA SER A 589 -15.81 2.74 -51.22
C SER A 589 -15.18 2.08 -49.98
N MET A 590 -13.87 1.83 -50.00
CA MET A 590 -13.16 1.25 -48.86
C MET A 590 -13.05 2.23 -47.69
N HIS A 591 -12.86 1.69 -46.48
CA HIS A 591 -12.64 2.49 -45.27
C HIS A 591 -11.50 3.48 -45.48
N ILE A 592 -11.63 4.71 -44.99
CA ILE A 592 -10.56 5.72 -44.99
C ILE A 592 -9.66 5.50 -43.77
N THR A 593 -10.26 5.28 -42.61
CA THR A 593 -9.59 4.96 -41.35
C THR A 593 -10.04 3.60 -40.82
N VAL A 594 -9.10 2.83 -40.25
CA VAL A 594 -9.36 1.46 -39.78
C VAL A 594 -8.88 1.32 -38.33
N PRO A 595 -9.78 1.34 -37.34
CA PRO A 595 -9.42 1.15 -35.93
C PRO A 595 -9.02 -0.30 -35.62
N LEU A 596 -7.84 -0.49 -35.02
CA LEU A 596 -7.25 -1.81 -34.69
C LEU A 596 -6.60 -1.78 -33.30
N ALA A 597 -7.44 -1.69 -32.27
CA ALA A 597 -7.05 -1.59 -30.86
C ALA A 597 -6.02 -0.48 -30.60
N MET A 598 -4.71 -0.78 -30.51
CA MET A 598 -3.67 0.23 -30.27
C MET A 598 -3.43 1.17 -31.47
N PHE A 599 -3.58 0.67 -32.69
CA PHE A 599 -3.28 1.42 -33.92
C PHE A 599 -4.55 1.78 -34.68
N CYS A 600 -4.53 2.91 -35.35
CA CYS A 600 -5.49 3.24 -36.40
C CYS A 600 -4.75 3.32 -37.73
N LEU A 601 -5.23 2.62 -38.76
CA LEU A 601 -4.67 2.77 -40.10
C LEU A 601 -5.33 3.92 -40.83
N ASP A 602 -4.53 4.80 -41.41
CA ASP A 602 -4.96 5.78 -42.41
C ASP A 602 -4.64 5.22 -43.79
N THR A 603 -5.70 4.89 -44.52
CA THR A 603 -5.63 4.30 -45.86
C THR A 603 -5.99 5.30 -46.95
N MET A 604 -6.24 6.58 -46.61
CA MET A 604 -6.70 7.59 -47.56
C MET A 604 -5.77 7.68 -48.77
N THR A 605 -4.48 7.86 -48.51
CA THR A 605 -3.45 8.00 -49.55
C THR A 605 -3.34 6.75 -50.43
N LEU A 606 -3.35 5.57 -49.81
CA LEU A 606 -3.34 4.29 -50.51
C LEU A 606 -4.56 4.12 -51.44
N ASN A 607 -5.76 4.36 -50.91
CA ASN A 607 -7.00 4.22 -51.69
C ASN A 607 -7.03 5.21 -52.86
N TYR A 608 -6.55 6.43 -52.64
CA TYR A 608 -6.42 7.45 -53.69
C TYR A 608 -5.43 7.01 -54.78
N ASP A 609 -4.23 6.55 -54.41
CA ASP A 609 -3.22 6.09 -55.37
C ASP A 609 -3.73 4.92 -56.22
N LEU A 610 -4.36 3.92 -55.60
CA LEU A 610 -4.95 2.79 -56.30
C LEU A 610 -6.10 3.23 -57.24
N CYS A 611 -6.90 4.23 -56.84
CA CYS A 611 -7.94 4.79 -57.70
C CYS A 611 -7.34 5.52 -58.92
N GLU A 612 -6.26 6.28 -58.74
CA GLU A 612 -5.55 6.97 -59.82
C GLU A 612 -4.89 5.98 -60.79
N ARG A 613 -4.27 4.90 -60.28
CA ARG A 613 -3.74 3.82 -61.14
C ARG A 613 -4.84 3.19 -62.00
N ALA A 614 -5.98 2.86 -61.40
CA ALA A 614 -7.14 2.35 -62.16
C ALA A 614 -7.68 3.38 -63.17
N GLN A 615 -7.64 4.67 -62.82
CA GLN A 615 -8.05 5.76 -63.71
C GLN A 615 -7.13 5.88 -64.93
N ASN A 616 -5.82 5.80 -64.74
CA ASN A 616 -4.83 5.85 -65.80
C ASN A 616 -4.99 4.70 -66.81
N LEU A 617 -5.25 3.47 -66.34
CA LEU A 617 -5.55 2.32 -67.21
C LEU A 617 -6.77 2.58 -68.10
N LYS A 618 -7.83 3.15 -67.51
CA LYS A 618 -9.06 3.50 -68.24
C LYS A 618 -8.80 4.58 -69.29
N ASP A 619 -8.06 5.62 -68.93
CA ASP A 619 -7.77 6.75 -69.82
C ASP A 619 -6.88 6.32 -70.99
N ARG A 620 -5.95 5.38 -70.76
CA ARG A 620 -5.12 4.78 -71.81
C ARG A 620 -5.94 4.00 -72.85
N LEU A 621 -6.96 3.25 -72.42
CA LEU A 621 -7.89 2.57 -73.33
C LEU A 621 -8.73 3.56 -74.16
N ILE A 622 -9.22 4.63 -73.51
CA ILE A 622 -10.01 5.67 -74.18
C ILE A 622 -9.15 6.40 -75.21
N GLN A 623 -7.94 6.80 -74.84
CA GLN A 623 -7.02 7.52 -75.72
C GLN A 623 -6.69 6.71 -76.97
N PHE A 624 -6.42 5.42 -76.83
CA PHE A 624 -6.18 4.53 -77.97
C PHE A 624 -7.36 4.53 -78.96
N GLN A 625 -8.60 4.38 -78.48
CA GLN A 625 -9.76 4.40 -79.36
C GLN A 625 -9.99 5.77 -80.01
N VAL A 626 -9.71 6.86 -79.28
CA VAL A 626 -9.76 8.23 -79.81
C VAL A 626 -8.75 8.39 -80.95
N ASP A 627 -7.52 7.88 -80.79
CA ASP A 627 -6.48 7.95 -81.81
C ASP A 627 -6.83 7.11 -83.04
N VAL A 628 -7.32 5.87 -82.84
CA VAL A 628 -7.81 5.02 -83.93
C VAL A 628 -8.96 5.67 -84.70
N ASN A 629 -9.92 6.28 -84.00
CA ASN A 629 -11.03 7.02 -84.61
C ASN A 629 -10.53 8.24 -85.37
N ARG A 630 -9.56 8.98 -84.82
CA ARG A 630 -8.95 10.16 -85.46
C ARG A 630 -8.23 9.78 -86.74
N ASP A 631 -7.44 8.71 -86.73
CA ASP A 631 -6.72 8.19 -87.91
C ASP A 631 -7.69 7.70 -88.98
N THR A 632 -8.73 6.97 -88.57
CA THR A 632 -9.77 6.45 -89.47
C THR A 632 -10.54 7.60 -90.12
N ASN A 633 -10.97 8.60 -89.35
CA ASN A 633 -11.63 9.80 -89.87
C ASN A 633 -10.70 10.59 -90.81
N THR A 634 -9.42 10.73 -90.46
CA THR A 634 -8.43 11.42 -91.31
C THR A 634 -8.25 10.68 -92.64
N ARG A 635 -8.16 9.34 -92.62
CA ARG A 635 -8.10 8.50 -93.83
C ARG A 635 -9.35 8.64 -94.69
N TYR A 636 -10.55 8.59 -94.12
CA TYR A 636 -11.79 8.79 -94.87
C TYR A 636 -11.88 10.20 -95.47
N CYS A 637 -11.47 11.23 -94.72
CA CYS A 637 -11.40 12.60 -95.21
C CYS A 637 -10.40 12.72 -96.37
N MET A 638 -9.20 12.15 -96.25
CA MET A 638 -8.20 12.15 -97.33
C MET A 638 -8.69 11.37 -98.56
N GLN A 639 -9.23 10.16 -98.38
CA GLN A 639 -9.76 9.35 -99.48
C GLN A 639 -10.91 10.05 -100.20
N ARG A 640 -11.79 10.73 -99.46
CA ARG A 640 -12.90 11.52 -100.02
C ARG A 640 -12.41 12.79 -100.71
N ASN A 641 -11.37 13.45 -100.17
CA ASN A 641 -10.73 14.59 -100.82
C ASN A 641 -10.02 14.16 -102.10
N ASP A 642 -9.30 13.04 -102.11
CA ASP A 642 -8.62 12.51 -103.29
C ASP A 642 -9.62 12.04 -104.36
N THR A 643 -10.75 11.45 -103.98
CA THR A 643 -11.81 11.10 -104.94
C THR A 643 -12.58 12.32 -105.46
N LEU A 644 -12.80 13.35 -104.64
CA LEU A 644 -13.38 14.62 -105.08
C LEU A 644 -12.41 15.39 -105.98
N THR A 645 -11.13 15.46 -105.62
CA THR A 645 -10.06 16.11 -106.41
C THR A 645 -9.77 15.33 -107.69
N GLY A 646 -9.81 14.00 -107.64
CA GLY A 646 -9.71 13.13 -108.81
C GLY A 646 -10.90 13.29 -109.76
N ARG A 647 -12.13 13.45 -109.24
CA ARG A 647 -13.31 13.76 -110.05
C ARG A 647 -13.31 15.20 -110.59
N LEU A 648 -12.81 16.18 -109.83
CA LEU A 648 -12.62 17.55 -110.31
C LEU A 648 -11.51 17.64 -111.36
N ASN A 649 -10.41 16.89 -111.22
CA ASN A 649 -9.37 16.80 -112.24
C ASN A 649 -9.85 16.04 -113.48
N PHE A 650 -10.69 15.01 -113.34
CA PHE A 650 -11.35 14.38 -114.48
C PHE A 650 -12.34 15.32 -115.16
N PHE A 651 -13.11 16.11 -114.39
CA PHE A 651 -14.02 17.12 -114.91
C PHE A 651 -13.26 18.27 -115.58
N CYS A 652 -12.14 18.74 -115.02
CA CYS A 652 -11.25 19.73 -115.62
C CYS A 652 -10.51 19.19 -116.84
N LEU A 653 -10.06 17.93 -116.87
CA LEU A 653 -9.51 17.32 -118.07
C LEU A 653 -10.58 17.17 -119.16
N TRP A 654 -11.82 16.80 -118.79
CA TRP A 654 -12.94 16.70 -119.71
C TRP A 654 -13.34 18.07 -120.27
N VAL A 655 -13.39 19.12 -119.43
CA VAL A 655 -13.63 20.51 -119.84
C VAL A 655 -12.47 21.05 -120.69
N CYS A 656 -11.21 20.76 -120.35
CA CYS A 656 -10.05 21.16 -121.17
C CYS A 656 -10.04 20.45 -122.53
N LEU A 657 -10.38 19.15 -122.61
CA LEU A 657 -10.54 18.42 -123.88
C LEU A 657 -11.74 18.92 -124.69
N PHE A 658 -12.84 19.30 -124.03
CA PHE A 658 -14.03 19.87 -124.69
C PHE A 658 -13.76 21.27 -125.26
N VAL A 659 -12.98 22.10 -124.56
CA VAL A 659 -12.57 23.43 -125.03
C VAL A 659 -11.52 23.34 -126.16
N PHE A 660 -10.58 22.37 -126.11
CA PHE A 660 -9.59 22.19 -127.17
C PHE A 660 -10.15 21.65 -128.49
N TYR A 661 -11.29 20.93 -128.46
CA TYR A 661 -11.90 20.37 -129.68
C TYR A 661 -13.02 21.23 -130.29
N PHE A 662 -13.61 22.20 -129.57
CA PHE A 662 -14.81 22.90 -130.05
C PHE A 662 -14.87 24.44 -129.89
N GLY A 663 -13.86 25.13 -129.36
CA GLY A 663 -13.98 26.57 -129.03
C GLY A 663 -12.98 27.50 -129.73
N GLY A 664 -13.28 27.93 -130.96
CA GLY A 664 -12.65 29.09 -131.59
C GLY A 664 -13.38 30.40 -131.26
N LEU A 665 -12.62 31.52 -131.27
CA LEU A 665 -12.98 32.95 -131.18
C LEU A 665 -12.87 33.68 -129.82
N HIS A 666 -11.80 34.49 -129.75
CA HIS A 666 -11.73 35.95 -129.54
C HIS A 666 -12.31 36.68 -128.30
N LEU A 667 -11.40 37.44 -127.66
CA LEU A 667 -11.45 38.87 -127.25
C LEU A 667 -11.50 39.23 -125.73
N GLN A 668 -10.35 39.79 -125.27
CA GLN A 668 -10.12 41.04 -124.51
C GLN A 668 -10.49 41.24 -123.01
N HIS A 669 -9.41 41.59 -122.26
CA HIS A 669 -9.23 42.68 -121.26
C HIS A 669 -10.04 42.72 -119.94
N MET A 670 -9.35 42.56 -118.80
CA MET A 670 -8.92 43.64 -117.86
C MET A 670 -8.62 43.14 -116.43
N ASP A 671 -7.46 43.60 -115.94
CA ASP A 671 -7.07 44.04 -114.60
C ASP A 671 -7.09 43.17 -113.32
N VAL A 672 -5.94 43.31 -112.63
CA VAL A 672 -5.55 42.86 -111.29
C VAL A 672 -5.87 43.97 -110.28
N PRO A 673 -6.18 43.67 -109.00
CA PRO A 673 -5.19 43.99 -107.97
C PRO A 673 -5.01 42.93 -106.87
N ARG A 674 -3.79 42.92 -106.33
CA ARG A 674 -3.30 42.21 -105.14
C ARG A 674 -3.99 42.72 -103.85
N LEU A 675 -4.14 41.85 -102.84
CA LEU A 675 -3.45 41.96 -101.54
C LEU A 675 -3.96 40.89 -100.54
N GLY A 676 -3.04 40.34 -99.74
CA GLY A 676 -3.36 39.94 -98.36
C GLY A 676 -2.91 38.55 -97.93
N VAL A 677 -1.66 38.47 -97.46
CA VAL A 677 -1.11 37.39 -96.62
C VAL A 677 -1.54 37.66 -95.18
N GLU A 678 -2.01 36.64 -94.45
CA GLU A 678 -1.77 36.55 -93.00
C GLU A 678 -1.73 35.08 -92.56
N LEU A 679 -0.53 34.66 -92.17
CA LEU A 679 -0.23 33.49 -91.34
C LEU A 679 -0.55 33.86 -89.88
N GLY A 680 -1.16 32.92 -89.16
CA GLY A 680 -1.27 32.95 -87.70
C GLY A 680 -1.44 31.53 -87.19
N MET A 681 -0.64 31.17 -86.18
CA MET A 681 -0.37 29.83 -85.63
C MET A 681 -1.60 29.04 -85.19
#